data_AF-A0AB34IR25-F1
#
_entry.id   AF-A0AB34IR25-F1
#
_cell.length_a   1.000
_cell.length_b   1.000
_cell.length_c   1.000
_cell.angle_alpha   90.00
_cell.angle_beta   90.00
_cell.angle_gamma   90.00
#
_symmetry.space_group_name_H-M   'P 1'
#
loop_
_entity.id
_entity.type
_entity.pdbx_description
1 polymer ?
#
loop_
_entity_poly.entity_id
_entity_poly.type
_entity_poly.pdbx_seq_one_letter_code
_entity_poly.pdbx_strand_id
1 'polypeptide(L)'
;MHSLALLKHLRDSGSLNAIDATTRGIFMTQYHDRLSRAEYITLEYPPEAVRPTHPERSYSRLFGRGEDIDDDVEAMKDILQVDELDETQIKALKNAMKLHEQYAALPAHMRTKLDDKMLANRFTLDDQLATMRRAIPPSAVVFFDFESSPFGEHTPYGVCYGDYNQDTVHTIRGEDCAEALMDELLEVYGCDCPDDVDWGEFNPPVIKLMAHNATYDYSFLFKHLRRVKFLEKGTSLICGTALVSNEYMRTTESPNAQLVRWMIEDAWEMVERDNNIRPQWRRCLQHLRKTSTFVTVDNLHIISHGAKNVVAFLRENAPFNELEPEMIAKRTYRALSIALQDTYKMISMPLSQFGKSFNLPQGKEVMPHALMTKEFVAGGGVATLDEIRKAVCEIVHATVVDGDSELWLKIDFKYAPDDLGLCLDELHAKKAHLAAYRLIIEHCGNDNALRSLVYEDLLDHVILKAREYDCEVSPGRYDMIEYSMHYCTIDVQVLKDGWRVFHDLLFDKFALSTFHFPTLAGLADRYFIDEGCFEGVCEVSGVVQSFIAQCSVGGRVMCAHNKRSHVKGKIADFDGVSLYPSSMDRLGRQYGGYLTGHPKVWDASVDLGAVDGYFLKIRVTKVGRAFAFPIVRIKTDEGGCDWTNDLEGRDIFVDRFTLEDLVSHSKVEYTILQGYYYDSGRNNKIASVIRTMFNERLRIKKEDKTNPLQLIIKLMMNSGYGKCDTDSMHMDYADVNRLADEFQSRYGRTLIGKQLGQFHVDFEFDGSVGEIHSEEAVFIGKKTYIDVLRDEAGNKAYHIRCKGIPSKCVDHALQFKHPALHKPT
;
A
#
# COMPACT_ATOMS: atom_id res chain seq x y z
N MET A 1 40.14 -1.20 -11.74
CA MET A 1 40.41 -0.52 -10.46
C MET A 1 39.10 -0.54 -9.67
N HIS A 2 38.99 -1.36 -8.62
CA HIS A 2 37.73 -1.52 -7.89
C HIS A 2 37.45 -0.30 -6.99
N SER A 3 36.18 0.00 -6.73
CA SER A 3 35.71 1.22 -6.05
C SER A 3 36.44 1.49 -4.72
N LEU A 4 36.79 0.43 -4.00
CA LEU A 4 37.53 0.49 -2.73
C LEU A 4 39.00 0.95 -2.89
N ALA A 5 39.64 0.61 -4.01
CA ALA A 5 41.01 1.03 -4.31
C ALA A 5 41.06 2.51 -4.72
N LEU A 6 40.05 2.99 -5.44
CA LEU A 6 39.90 4.41 -5.77
C LEU A 6 39.62 5.24 -4.52
N LEU A 7 38.75 4.76 -3.62
CA LEU A 7 38.42 5.42 -2.35
C LEU A 7 39.63 5.52 -1.41
N LYS A 8 40.46 4.48 -1.31
CA LYS A 8 41.72 4.55 -0.55
C LYS A 8 42.67 5.59 -1.12
N HIS A 9 42.79 5.66 -2.45
CA HIS A 9 43.66 6.63 -3.11
C HIS A 9 43.20 8.08 -2.90
N LEU A 10 41.88 8.33 -2.95
CA LEU A 10 41.28 9.65 -2.71
C LEU A 10 41.39 10.10 -1.23
N ARG A 11 41.36 9.16 -0.29
CA ARG A 11 41.59 9.43 1.13
C ARG A 11 43.05 9.78 1.41
N ASP A 12 43.96 8.98 0.86
CA ASP A 12 45.39 9.14 1.13
C ASP A 12 45.99 10.37 0.37
N SER A 13 45.29 10.89 -0.65
CA SER A 13 45.64 12.13 -1.36
C SER A 13 45.18 13.43 -0.67
N GLY A 14 44.48 13.33 0.47
CA GLY A 14 43.92 14.49 1.17
C GLY A 14 42.79 15.20 0.41
N SER A 15 42.21 14.56 -0.60
CA SER A 15 41.20 15.15 -1.49
C SER A 15 39.75 14.94 -1.02
N LEU A 16 39.55 14.35 0.16
CA LEU A 16 38.24 14.19 0.79
C LEU A 16 37.97 15.36 1.75
N ASN A 17 37.07 16.26 1.36
CA ASN A 17 36.47 17.22 2.29
C ASN A 17 35.51 16.51 3.25
N ALA A 18 35.36 17.03 4.47
CA ALA A 18 34.35 16.56 5.40
C ALA A 18 32.96 16.67 4.78
N ILE A 19 32.16 15.61 4.92
CA ILE A 19 30.78 15.57 4.44
C ILE A 19 29.93 16.38 5.41
N ASP A 20 29.42 17.52 4.96
CA ASP A 20 28.33 18.24 5.62
C ASP A 20 27.14 18.46 4.66
N ALA A 21 26.05 19.05 5.17
CA ALA A 21 24.80 19.29 4.43
C ALA A 21 24.95 20.10 3.12
N THR A 22 26.14 20.65 2.84
CA THR A 22 26.48 21.41 1.63
C THR A 22 27.25 20.57 0.59
N THR A 23 27.51 19.29 0.87
CA THR A 23 28.29 18.41 -0.03
C THR A 23 27.46 18.00 -1.25
N ARG A 24 27.93 18.40 -2.43
CA ARG A 24 27.26 18.17 -3.72
C ARG A 24 27.08 16.65 -3.95
N GLY A 25 25.82 16.19 -3.98
CA GLY A 25 25.44 14.81 -4.30
C GLY A 25 25.07 13.89 -3.12
N ILE A 26 25.12 14.36 -1.86
CA ILE A 26 24.93 13.48 -0.68
C ILE A 26 23.51 13.49 -0.08
N PHE A 27 22.62 14.40 -0.50
CA PHE A 27 21.20 14.37 -0.11
C PHE A 27 20.28 14.72 -1.28
N MET A 28 19.98 13.73 -2.13
CA MET A 28 18.91 13.87 -3.13
C MET A 28 17.59 13.39 -2.53
N THR A 29 16.94 14.22 -1.72
CA THR A 29 15.48 14.17 -1.55
C THR A 29 14.83 15.08 -2.59
N GLN A 30 13.54 14.85 -2.87
CA GLN A 30 12.75 15.39 -4.00
C GLN A 30 12.65 16.93 -4.14
N TYR A 31 13.36 17.72 -3.32
CA TYR A 31 13.16 19.17 -3.21
C TYR A 31 14.45 20.00 -3.20
N HIS A 32 15.64 19.39 -3.30
CA HIS A 32 16.91 20.10 -3.12
C HIS A 32 17.33 20.98 -4.31
N ASP A 33 16.76 20.76 -5.50
CA ASP A 33 17.06 21.56 -6.71
C ASP A 33 16.51 23.01 -6.61
N ARG A 34 15.86 23.35 -5.50
CA ARG A 34 15.13 24.61 -5.27
C ARG A 34 15.63 25.45 -4.09
N LEU A 35 16.73 25.08 -3.43
CA LEU A 35 17.19 25.76 -2.21
C LEU A 35 18.58 26.37 -2.42
N SER A 36 18.70 27.69 -2.32
CA SER A 36 19.99 28.36 -2.38
C SER A 36 20.73 28.25 -1.05
N ARG A 37 22.07 28.19 -1.10
CA ARG A 37 22.93 28.20 0.09
C ARG A 37 22.72 29.46 0.94
N ALA A 38 22.38 30.58 0.31
CA ALA A 38 22.13 31.83 1.00
C ALA A 38 20.87 31.73 1.87
N GLU A 39 19.76 31.25 1.30
CA GLU A 39 18.48 31.09 2.03
C GLU A 39 18.61 30.09 3.20
N TYR A 40 19.39 29.01 3.05
CA TYR A 40 19.60 28.08 4.16
C TYR A 40 20.46 28.65 5.30
N ILE A 41 21.36 29.59 5.00
CA ILE A 41 22.21 30.22 6.02
C ILE A 41 21.46 31.32 6.76
N THR A 42 20.64 32.11 6.06
CA THR A 42 19.86 33.18 6.69
C THR A 42 18.58 32.65 7.34
N LEU A 43 18.12 31.46 6.94
CA LEU A 43 16.81 30.90 7.28
C LEU A 43 15.63 31.78 6.85
N GLU A 44 15.89 32.84 6.08
CA GLU A 44 14.86 33.68 5.48
C GLU A 44 14.12 32.88 4.41
N TYR A 45 12.80 33.06 4.36
CA TYR A 45 11.95 32.36 3.43
C TYR A 45 10.89 33.32 2.89
N PRO A 46 10.46 33.13 1.64
CA PRO A 46 9.44 33.97 1.07
C PRO A 46 8.05 33.56 1.63
N PRO A 47 7.08 34.48 1.71
CA PRO A 47 5.78 34.21 2.34
C PRO A 47 5.06 32.95 1.80
N GLU A 48 5.21 32.63 0.52
CA GLU A 48 4.61 31.45 -0.10
C GLU A 48 5.14 30.11 0.42
N ALA A 49 6.28 30.11 1.12
CA ALA A 49 6.87 28.91 1.73
C ALA A 49 6.14 28.50 3.02
N VAL A 50 5.38 29.42 3.63
CA VAL A 50 4.58 29.18 4.82
C VAL A 50 3.15 29.64 4.59
N ARG A 51 2.22 28.69 4.44
CA ARG A 51 0.84 28.99 4.08
C ARG A 51 -0.10 28.65 5.25
N PRO A 52 -0.97 29.58 5.67
CA PRO A 52 -2.10 29.24 6.52
C PRO A 52 -3.09 28.39 5.70
N THR A 53 -3.05 27.08 5.86
CA THR A 53 -3.93 26.14 5.12
C THR A 53 -5.20 25.79 5.90
N HIS A 54 -5.23 26.05 7.19
CA HIS A 54 -6.36 25.76 8.06
C HIS A 54 -6.72 27.00 8.89
N PRO A 55 -7.28 28.04 8.26
CA PRO A 55 -7.74 29.22 8.99
C PRO A 55 -8.89 28.88 9.93
N GLU A 56 -9.21 29.80 10.85
CA GLU A 56 -10.37 29.64 11.73
C GLU A 56 -11.65 29.49 10.90
N ARG A 57 -12.44 28.48 11.24
CA ARG A 57 -13.61 28.09 10.46
C ARG A 57 -14.82 28.98 10.75
N SER A 58 -15.45 29.42 9.67
CA SER A 58 -16.74 30.12 9.67
C SER A 58 -17.73 29.30 8.87
N TYR A 59 -18.81 28.84 9.51
CA TYR A 59 -19.85 28.09 8.84
C TYR A 59 -20.68 29.02 7.96
N SER A 60 -20.63 28.79 6.66
CA SER A 60 -21.47 29.44 5.66
C SER A 60 -22.19 28.36 4.86
N ARG A 61 -23.52 28.26 4.99
CA ARG A 61 -24.28 27.20 4.32
C ARG A 61 -24.51 27.55 2.85
N LEU A 62 -24.16 26.65 1.94
CA LEU A 62 -24.37 26.87 0.51
C LEU A 62 -25.85 26.78 0.10
N PHE A 63 -26.65 25.90 0.74
CA PHE A 63 -28.06 25.65 0.40
C PHE A 63 -28.93 25.48 1.67
N GLY A 64 -30.13 26.07 1.68
CA GLY A 64 -31.14 25.85 2.71
C GLY A 64 -31.67 24.41 2.73
N ARG A 65 -32.28 23.94 3.82
CA ARG A 65 -32.92 22.61 3.84
C ARG A 65 -34.12 22.61 2.88
N GLY A 66 -33.92 22.12 1.65
CA GLY A 66 -35.00 21.72 0.76
C GLY A 66 -35.58 22.78 -0.17
N GLU A 67 -34.83 23.81 -0.54
CA GLU A 67 -35.21 24.68 -1.67
C GLU A 67 -34.39 24.31 -2.89
N ASP A 68 -35.09 23.95 -3.97
CA ASP A 68 -34.51 23.84 -5.31
C ASP A 68 -34.00 25.23 -5.69
N ILE A 69 -32.70 25.39 -5.92
CA ILE A 69 -32.22 26.55 -6.66
C ILE A 69 -32.60 26.29 -8.10
N ASP A 70 -33.76 26.82 -8.52
CA ASP A 70 -34.01 27.10 -9.93
C ASP A 70 -32.82 27.90 -10.48
N ASP A 71 -32.48 27.72 -11.76
CA ASP A 71 -31.35 28.33 -12.50
C ASP A 71 -31.37 29.89 -12.54
N ASP A 72 -31.67 30.55 -11.42
CA ASP A 72 -31.82 31.98 -11.27
C ASP A 72 -30.49 32.60 -10.82
N VAL A 73 -29.84 33.24 -11.78
CA VAL A 73 -28.54 33.93 -11.64
C VAL A 73 -28.58 34.98 -10.53
N GLU A 74 -29.75 35.52 -10.19
CA GLU A 74 -29.90 36.58 -9.20
C GLU A 74 -29.77 36.07 -7.75
N ALA A 75 -30.26 34.86 -7.46
CA ALA A 75 -30.03 34.20 -6.17
C ALA A 75 -28.55 33.85 -5.95
N MET A 76 -27.80 33.62 -7.03
CA MET A 76 -26.37 33.29 -6.99
C MET A 76 -25.50 34.51 -6.66
N LYS A 77 -25.89 35.69 -7.12
CA LYS A 77 -25.25 36.97 -6.77
C LYS A 77 -25.40 37.30 -5.30
N ASP A 78 -26.56 37.00 -4.71
CA ASP A 78 -26.84 37.19 -3.27
C ASP A 78 -25.98 36.27 -2.38
N ILE A 79 -25.79 35.00 -2.78
CA ILE A 79 -24.95 34.04 -2.03
C ILE A 79 -23.47 34.46 -2.02
N LEU A 80 -22.98 34.97 -3.15
CA LEU A 80 -21.57 35.37 -3.31
C LEU A 80 -21.30 36.84 -2.97
N GLN A 81 -22.35 37.63 -2.71
CA GLN A 81 -22.29 39.09 -2.46
C GLN A 81 -21.53 39.84 -3.57
N VAL A 82 -21.85 39.55 -4.83
CA VAL A 82 -21.21 40.19 -6.01
C VAL A 82 -22.25 40.74 -6.99
N ASP A 83 -21.97 41.91 -7.56
CA ASP A 83 -22.90 42.60 -8.47
C ASP A 83 -22.95 41.95 -9.88
N GLU A 84 -21.82 41.38 -10.35
CA GLU A 84 -21.69 40.68 -11.63
C GLU A 84 -20.83 39.42 -11.48
N LEU A 85 -21.14 38.36 -12.25
CA LEU A 85 -20.42 37.09 -12.27
C LEU A 85 -19.61 36.96 -13.55
N ASP A 86 -18.31 36.66 -13.45
CA ASP A 86 -17.46 36.35 -14.61
C ASP A 86 -17.65 34.89 -15.10
N GLU A 87 -17.16 34.57 -16.32
CA GLU A 87 -17.30 33.22 -16.91
C GLU A 87 -16.68 32.10 -16.04
N THR A 88 -15.63 32.41 -15.29
CA THR A 88 -14.96 31.43 -14.41
C THR A 88 -15.80 31.15 -13.17
N GLN A 89 -16.38 32.19 -12.57
CA GLN A 89 -17.31 32.11 -11.45
C GLN A 89 -18.59 31.37 -11.85
N ILE A 90 -19.15 31.67 -13.03
CA ILE A 90 -20.31 30.95 -13.59
C ILE A 90 -19.99 29.46 -13.76
N LYS A 91 -18.81 29.12 -14.31
CA LYS A 91 -18.38 27.71 -14.46
C LYS A 91 -18.22 27.01 -13.11
N ALA A 92 -17.67 27.70 -12.11
CA ALA A 92 -17.51 27.17 -10.75
C ALA A 92 -18.88 26.90 -10.08
N LEU A 93 -19.84 27.83 -10.22
CA LEU A 93 -21.22 27.70 -9.74
C LEU A 93 -21.93 26.51 -10.39
N LYS A 94 -21.90 26.40 -11.72
CA LYS A 94 -22.49 25.25 -12.43
C LYS A 94 -21.91 23.91 -11.97
N ASN A 95 -20.60 23.86 -11.74
CA ASN A 95 -19.94 22.67 -11.19
C ASN A 95 -20.38 22.37 -9.75
N ALA A 96 -20.58 23.39 -8.91
CA ALA A 96 -21.08 23.24 -7.55
C ALA A 96 -22.55 22.77 -7.51
N MET A 97 -23.39 23.26 -8.41
CA MET A 97 -24.79 22.81 -8.54
C MET A 97 -24.86 21.34 -8.97
N LYS A 98 -24.12 20.96 -10.02
CA LYS A 98 -24.03 19.56 -10.46
C LYS A 98 -23.53 18.64 -9.36
N LEU A 99 -22.55 19.11 -8.58
CA LEU A 99 -22.06 18.39 -7.42
C LEU A 99 -23.15 18.23 -6.34
N HIS A 100 -23.93 19.29 -6.10
CA HIS A 100 -25.01 19.25 -5.12
C HIS A 100 -26.13 18.29 -5.53
N GLU A 101 -26.48 18.25 -6.82
CA GLU A 101 -27.44 17.27 -7.36
C GLU A 101 -26.96 15.83 -7.13
N GLN A 102 -25.70 15.55 -7.44
CA GLN A 102 -25.07 14.25 -7.17
C GLN A 102 -25.02 13.92 -5.68
N TYR A 103 -24.73 14.93 -4.84
CA TYR A 103 -24.76 14.78 -3.39
C TYR A 103 -26.17 14.48 -2.88
N ALA A 104 -27.20 15.14 -3.41
CA ALA A 104 -28.60 14.95 -3.04
C ALA A 104 -29.12 13.54 -3.36
N ALA A 105 -28.54 12.88 -4.37
CA ALA A 105 -28.82 11.50 -4.72
C ALA A 105 -28.25 10.46 -3.72
N LEU A 106 -27.37 10.85 -2.79
CA LEU A 106 -26.86 9.94 -1.77
C LEU A 106 -27.97 9.50 -0.79
N PRO A 107 -27.84 8.29 -0.17
CA PRO A 107 -28.78 7.82 0.84
C PRO A 107 -28.99 8.83 1.98
N ALA A 108 -30.25 9.03 2.40
CA ALA A 108 -30.62 10.07 3.37
C ALA A 108 -29.84 10.00 4.70
N HIS A 109 -29.55 8.80 5.19
CA HIS A 109 -28.76 8.62 6.41
C HIS A 109 -27.31 9.09 6.23
N MET A 110 -26.70 8.86 5.06
CA MET A 110 -25.35 9.33 4.76
C MET A 110 -25.28 10.85 4.67
N ARG A 111 -26.24 11.46 3.95
CA ARG A 111 -26.36 12.92 3.83
C ARG A 111 -26.54 13.60 5.18
N THR A 112 -27.46 13.09 6.00
CA THR A 112 -27.69 13.62 7.37
C THR A 112 -26.40 13.64 8.18
N LYS A 113 -25.63 12.55 8.14
CA LYS A 113 -24.38 12.42 8.88
C LYS A 113 -23.30 13.40 8.41
N LEU A 114 -23.18 13.58 7.09
CA LEU A 114 -22.24 14.53 6.48
C LEU A 114 -22.64 15.97 6.80
N ASP A 115 -23.93 16.31 6.68
CA ASP A 115 -24.44 17.63 7.01
C ASP A 115 -24.23 17.96 8.50
N ASP A 116 -24.49 17.01 9.40
CA ASP A 116 -24.27 17.16 10.84
C ASP A 116 -22.78 17.36 11.16
N LYS A 117 -21.88 16.62 10.48
CA LYS A 117 -20.42 16.79 10.61
C LYS A 117 -19.98 18.18 10.12
N MET A 118 -20.44 18.62 8.96
CA MET A 118 -20.12 19.93 8.40
C MET A 118 -20.58 21.06 9.34
N LEU A 119 -21.77 20.92 9.92
CA LEU A 119 -22.31 21.89 10.88
C LEU A 119 -21.53 21.88 12.20
N ALA A 120 -21.31 20.71 12.79
CA ALA A 120 -20.62 20.56 14.08
C ALA A 120 -19.19 21.11 14.04
N ASN A 121 -18.49 20.90 12.92
CA ASN A 121 -17.12 21.36 12.72
C ASN A 121 -17.03 22.71 12.00
N ARG A 122 -18.16 23.41 11.80
CA ARG A 122 -18.26 24.75 11.20
C ARG A 122 -17.60 24.88 9.83
N PHE A 123 -17.67 23.86 8.98
CA PHE A 123 -16.97 23.83 7.69
C PHE A 123 -17.23 25.07 6.84
N THR A 124 -16.15 25.62 6.27
CA THR A 124 -16.22 26.66 5.25
C THR A 124 -16.90 26.13 3.99
N LEU A 125 -17.22 27.02 3.05
CA LEU A 125 -17.82 26.60 1.79
C LEU A 125 -16.94 25.62 0.99
N ASP A 126 -15.64 25.89 0.93
CA ASP A 126 -14.68 25.03 0.24
C ASP A 126 -14.56 23.66 0.92
N ASP A 127 -14.59 23.64 2.26
CA ASP A 127 -14.60 22.38 3.04
C ASP A 127 -15.86 21.56 2.76
N GLN A 128 -17.02 22.21 2.67
CA GLN A 128 -18.29 21.55 2.35
C GLN A 128 -18.24 20.94 0.95
N LEU A 129 -17.86 21.72 -0.08
CA LEU A 129 -17.73 21.23 -1.46
C LEU A 129 -16.71 20.09 -1.58
N ALA A 130 -15.56 20.21 -0.92
CA ALA A 130 -14.56 19.15 -0.90
C ALA A 130 -15.06 17.88 -0.20
N THR A 131 -15.87 18.02 0.85
CA THR A 131 -16.48 16.89 1.57
C THR A 131 -17.55 16.21 0.71
N MET A 132 -18.42 16.98 0.05
CA MET A 132 -19.42 16.45 -0.88
C MET A 132 -18.77 15.66 -2.03
N ARG A 133 -17.72 16.22 -2.66
CA ARG A 133 -16.95 15.53 -3.73
C ARG A 133 -16.40 14.18 -3.28
N ARG A 134 -15.85 14.12 -2.06
CA ARG A 134 -15.28 12.88 -1.51
C ARG A 134 -16.34 11.89 -1.06
N ALA A 135 -17.56 12.34 -0.74
CA ALA A 135 -18.65 11.44 -0.37
C ALA A 135 -19.25 10.70 -1.57
N ILE A 136 -19.25 11.34 -2.75
CA ILE A 136 -19.82 10.77 -3.97
C ILE A 136 -18.92 9.62 -4.48
N PRO A 137 -19.43 8.40 -4.65
CA PRO A 137 -18.64 7.28 -5.18
C PRO A 137 -18.25 7.52 -6.65
N PRO A 138 -17.12 6.94 -7.11
CA PRO A 138 -16.79 6.89 -8.54
C PRO A 138 -17.89 6.20 -9.35
N SER A 139 -17.93 6.47 -10.66
CA SER A 139 -18.92 5.88 -11.57
C SER A 139 -18.89 4.35 -11.58
N ALA A 140 -17.71 3.75 -11.42
CA ALA A 140 -17.56 2.33 -11.12
C ALA A 140 -16.28 2.10 -10.30
N VAL A 141 -16.31 1.07 -9.46
CA VAL A 141 -15.15 0.59 -8.70
C VAL A 141 -15.03 -0.90 -8.98
N VAL A 142 -13.97 -1.31 -9.64
CA VAL A 142 -13.75 -2.69 -10.07
C VAL A 142 -12.58 -3.28 -9.30
N PHE A 143 -12.83 -4.39 -8.60
CA PHE A 143 -11.81 -5.19 -7.94
C PHE A 143 -11.30 -6.23 -8.91
N PHE A 144 -10.00 -6.51 -8.90
CA PHE A 144 -9.42 -7.54 -9.75
C PHE A 144 -8.20 -8.18 -9.11
N ASP A 145 -7.85 -9.37 -9.59
CA ASP A 145 -6.67 -10.14 -9.19
C ASP A 145 -6.20 -11.00 -10.36
N PHE A 146 -4.88 -11.08 -10.58
CA PHE A 146 -4.30 -11.93 -11.63
C PHE A 146 -3.70 -13.21 -11.05
N GLU A 147 -3.99 -14.33 -11.70
CA GLU A 147 -3.26 -15.56 -11.49
C GLU A 147 -2.07 -15.64 -12.45
N SER A 148 -0.88 -15.86 -11.88
CA SER A 148 0.38 -15.88 -12.61
C SER A 148 1.33 -16.94 -12.10
N SER A 149 2.26 -17.38 -12.95
CA SER A 149 3.33 -18.27 -12.50
C SER A 149 4.27 -17.52 -11.54
N PRO A 150 4.50 -18.00 -10.30
CA PRO A 150 5.34 -17.31 -9.32
C PRO A 150 6.84 -17.54 -9.54
N PHE A 151 7.22 -18.30 -10.58
CA PHE A 151 8.59 -18.73 -10.83
C PHE A 151 9.16 -18.04 -12.08
N GLY A 152 10.32 -17.41 -11.93
CA GLY A 152 11.00 -16.74 -13.05
C GLY A 152 10.31 -15.42 -13.44
N GLU A 153 9.97 -15.28 -14.72
CA GLU A 153 9.22 -14.12 -15.21
C GLU A 153 7.72 -14.34 -15.01
N HIS A 154 7.10 -13.52 -14.16
CA HIS A 154 5.68 -13.58 -13.88
C HIS A 154 4.89 -13.36 -15.18
N THR A 155 4.19 -14.40 -15.63
CA THR A 155 3.31 -14.36 -16.80
C THR A 155 1.89 -14.67 -16.32
N PRO A 156 0.90 -13.79 -16.57
CA PRO A 156 -0.48 -14.06 -16.17
C PRO A 156 -1.09 -15.13 -17.08
N TYR A 157 -1.92 -15.98 -16.53
CA TYR A 157 -2.70 -16.98 -17.28
C TYR A 157 -4.20 -16.88 -17.01
N GLY A 158 -4.61 -15.99 -16.12
CA GLY A 158 -6.00 -15.68 -15.85
C GLY A 158 -6.16 -14.42 -15.01
N VAL A 159 -7.33 -13.81 -15.10
CA VAL A 159 -7.72 -12.68 -14.28
C VAL A 159 -9.17 -12.83 -13.85
N CYS A 160 -9.44 -12.49 -12.60
CA CYS A 160 -10.80 -12.35 -12.09
C CYS A 160 -11.07 -10.88 -11.79
N TYR A 161 -12.29 -10.41 -12.03
CA TYR A 161 -12.68 -9.04 -11.68
C TYR A 161 -14.16 -8.92 -11.32
N GLY A 162 -14.53 -7.94 -10.50
CA GLY A 162 -15.91 -7.69 -10.11
C GLY A 162 -16.18 -6.23 -9.75
N ASP A 163 -17.31 -5.70 -10.22
CA ASP A 163 -17.78 -4.35 -9.88
C ASP A 163 -18.31 -4.31 -8.43
N TYR A 164 -17.94 -3.28 -7.68
CA TYR A 164 -18.41 -2.98 -6.33
C TYR A 164 -19.93 -2.97 -6.19
N ASN A 165 -20.68 -2.58 -7.23
CA ASN A 165 -22.14 -2.52 -7.20
C ASN A 165 -22.81 -3.81 -7.73
N GLN A 166 -22.03 -4.81 -8.14
CA GLN A 166 -22.53 -6.07 -8.66
C GLN A 166 -22.05 -7.23 -7.79
N ASP A 167 -22.87 -8.28 -7.66
CA ASP A 167 -22.48 -9.46 -6.89
C ASP A 167 -21.67 -10.46 -7.71
N THR A 168 -21.69 -10.33 -9.04
CA THR A 168 -20.95 -11.22 -9.95
C THR A 168 -19.46 -10.89 -9.96
N VAL A 169 -18.66 -11.95 -10.05
CA VAL A 169 -17.23 -11.89 -10.38
C VAL A 169 -17.05 -12.62 -11.70
N HIS A 170 -16.37 -11.96 -12.63
CA HIS A 170 -16.08 -12.43 -13.96
C HIS A 170 -14.67 -13.00 -14.01
N THR A 171 -14.44 -13.92 -14.95
CA THR A 171 -13.22 -14.70 -15.06
C THR A 171 -12.80 -14.74 -16.52
N ILE A 172 -11.56 -14.36 -16.81
CA ILE A 172 -10.97 -14.42 -18.14
C ILE A 172 -9.72 -15.30 -18.07
N ARG A 173 -9.66 -16.35 -18.92
CA ARG A 173 -8.54 -17.29 -19.02
C ARG A 173 -7.65 -16.97 -20.22
N GLY A 174 -6.36 -17.27 -20.10
CA GLY A 174 -5.39 -17.18 -21.19
C GLY A 174 -4.26 -16.17 -20.94
N GLU A 175 -3.22 -16.22 -21.78
CA GLU A 175 -2.05 -15.33 -21.66
C GLU A 175 -2.38 -13.87 -22.04
N ASP A 176 -3.43 -13.66 -22.84
CA ASP A 176 -3.92 -12.33 -23.25
C ASP A 176 -5.02 -11.78 -22.32
N CYS A 177 -5.20 -12.38 -21.14
CA CYS A 177 -6.28 -12.02 -20.19
C CYS A 177 -6.23 -10.54 -19.74
N ALA A 178 -5.04 -9.94 -19.70
CA ALA A 178 -4.87 -8.52 -19.39
C ALA A 178 -5.44 -7.60 -20.49
N GLU A 179 -5.32 -7.99 -21.76
CA GLU A 179 -5.88 -7.24 -22.90
C GLU A 179 -7.40 -7.35 -22.91
N ALA A 180 -7.89 -8.58 -22.80
CA ALA A 180 -9.32 -8.88 -22.75
C ALA A 180 -10.03 -8.15 -21.59
N LEU A 181 -9.40 -8.07 -20.40
CA LEU A 181 -9.93 -7.27 -19.30
C LEU A 181 -10.09 -5.79 -19.69
N MET A 182 -9.10 -5.20 -20.37
CA MET A 182 -9.19 -3.79 -20.79
C MET A 182 -10.28 -3.57 -21.84
N ASP A 183 -10.45 -4.50 -22.76
CA ASP A 183 -11.50 -4.45 -23.79
C ASP A 183 -12.90 -4.56 -23.16
N GLU A 184 -13.10 -5.48 -22.22
CA GLU A 184 -14.38 -5.62 -21.51
C GLU A 184 -14.71 -4.36 -20.69
N LEU A 185 -13.72 -3.77 -19.99
CA LEU A 185 -13.93 -2.52 -19.26
C LEU A 185 -14.24 -1.33 -20.20
N LEU A 186 -13.63 -1.28 -21.38
CA LEU A 186 -13.93 -0.28 -22.41
C LEU A 186 -15.35 -0.43 -22.96
N GLU A 187 -15.80 -1.66 -23.17
CA GLU A 187 -17.14 -1.96 -23.67
C GLU A 187 -18.22 -1.57 -22.65
N VAL A 188 -17.99 -1.93 -21.38
CA VAL A 188 -18.95 -1.69 -20.29
C VAL A 188 -18.97 -0.22 -19.85
N TYR A 189 -17.80 0.41 -19.65
CA TYR A 189 -17.70 1.73 -19.02
C TYR A 189 -17.14 2.83 -19.93
N GLY A 190 -16.50 2.49 -21.05
CA GLY A 190 -15.91 3.46 -21.96
C GLY A 190 -16.98 4.26 -22.72
N CYS A 191 -16.61 5.43 -23.23
CA CYS A 191 -17.46 6.22 -24.12
C CYS A 191 -16.83 6.38 -25.50
N ASP A 192 -17.66 6.59 -26.53
CA ASP A 192 -17.18 6.92 -27.86
C ASP A 192 -16.50 8.29 -27.84
N CYS A 193 -15.31 8.36 -28.43
CA CYS A 193 -14.63 9.63 -28.60
C CYS A 193 -15.06 10.29 -29.92
N PRO A 194 -15.51 11.56 -29.90
CA PRO A 194 -15.82 12.30 -31.12
C PRO A 194 -14.61 12.44 -32.07
N ASP A 195 -14.87 12.51 -33.38
CA ASP A 195 -13.84 12.56 -34.42
C ASP A 195 -12.89 13.78 -34.31
N ASP A 196 -13.40 14.91 -33.78
CA ASP A 196 -12.69 16.21 -33.66
C ASP A 196 -12.44 16.61 -32.19
N VAL A 197 -11.93 15.71 -31.36
CA VAL A 197 -11.68 15.99 -29.94
C VAL A 197 -10.44 16.86 -29.71
N ASP A 198 -10.63 18.00 -29.04
CA ASP A 198 -9.58 18.63 -28.25
C ASP A 198 -9.35 17.78 -26.99
N TRP A 199 -8.21 17.11 -26.92
CA TRP A 199 -7.81 16.27 -25.77
C TRP A 199 -7.60 17.04 -24.47
N GLY A 200 -7.62 18.38 -24.50
CA GLY A 200 -7.73 19.25 -23.33
C GLY A 200 -9.15 19.37 -22.78
N GLU A 201 -10.18 19.11 -23.59
CA GLU A 201 -11.59 19.29 -23.25
C GLU A 201 -12.38 17.97 -23.13
N PHE A 202 -11.94 16.90 -23.80
CA PHE A 202 -12.59 15.60 -23.68
C PHE A 202 -12.22 14.90 -22.37
N ASN A 203 -13.26 14.57 -21.58
CA ASN A 203 -13.13 13.94 -20.28
C ASN A 203 -13.88 12.59 -20.29
N PRO A 204 -13.21 11.47 -20.62
CA PRO A 204 -13.86 10.17 -20.63
C PRO A 204 -14.26 9.74 -19.21
N PRO A 205 -15.23 8.81 -19.05
CA PRO A 205 -15.61 8.26 -17.76
C PRO A 205 -14.39 7.79 -16.96
N VAL A 206 -14.41 8.02 -15.66
CA VAL A 206 -13.35 7.59 -14.75
C VAL A 206 -13.86 6.42 -13.93
N ILE A 207 -13.24 5.25 -14.12
CA ILE A 207 -13.45 4.09 -13.23
C ILE A 207 -12.26 3.91 -12.29
N LYS A 208 -12.50 3.22 -11.17
CA LYS A 208 -11.47 2.92 -10.20
C LYS A 208 -11.13 1.43 -10.19
N LEU A 209 -9.88 1.09 -10.51
CA LEU A 209 -9.37 -0.28 -10.46
C LEU A 209 -8.60 -0.53 -9.16
N MET A 210 -9.07 -1.52 -8.40
CA MET A 210 -8.54 -1.89 -7.08
C MET A 210 -8.02 -3.32 -7.08
N ALA A 211 -6.79 -3.50 -6.64
CA ALA A 211 -6.20 -4.82 -6.41
C ALA A 211 -5.46 -4.81 -5.06
N HIS A 212 -5.15 -5.99 -4.51
CA HIS A 212 -4.56 -6.13 -3.19
C HIS A 212 -3.09 -6.53 -3.28
N ASN A 213 -2.19 -5.66 -2.80
CA ASN A 213 -0.74 -5.81 -3.00
C ASN A 213 -0.34 -5.86 -4.49
N ALA A 214 -0.98 -4.96 -5.24
CA ALA A 214 -1.16 -5.00 -6.69
C ALA A 214 0.09 -4.72 -7.56
N THR A 215 1.30 -4.76 -7.00
CA THR A 215 2.51 -4.35 -7.76
C THR A 215 2.74 -5.25 -8.98
N TYR A 216 2.49 -6.56 -8.85
CA TYR A 216 2.59 -7.49 -9.97
C TYR A 216 1.39 -7.37 -10.91
N ASP A 217 0.17 -7.28 -10.38
CA ASP A 217 -1.07 -7.14 -11.14
C ASP A 217 -1.03 -5.95 -12.10
N TYR A 218 -0.58 -4.80 -11.61
CA TYR A 218 -0.46 -3.60 -12.44
C TYR A 218 0.62 -3.71 -13.52
N SER A 219 1.65 -4.53 -13.31
CA SER A 219 2.69 -4.72 -14.32
C SER A 219 2.14 -5.37 -15.59
N PHE A 220 1.15 -6.27 -15.47
CA PHE A 220 0.49 -6.92 -16.60
C PHE A 220 -0.36 -5.95 -17.42
N LEU A 221 -0.96 -4.94 -16.75
CA LEU A 221 -1.77 -3.93 -17.40
C LEU A 221 -0.94 -2.88 -18.13
N PHE A 222 0.30 -2.62 -17.70
CA PHE A 222 1.10 -1.46 -18.15
C PHE A 222 1.22 -1.35 -19.68
N LYS A 223 1.30 -2.48 -20.39
CA LYS A 223 1.38 -2.51 -21.87
C LYS A 223 0.12 -1.99 -22.58
N HIS A 224 -1.01 -1.93 -21.88
CA HIS A 224 -2.32 -1.47 -22.39
C HIS A 224 -2.68 -0.06 -21.94
N LEU A 225 -1.91 0.53 -21.02
CA LEU A 225 -2.19 1.84 -20.44
C LEU A 225 -1.48 2.97 -21.19
N ARG A 226 -2.16 4.11 -21.37
CA ARG A 226 -1.62 5.34 -21.97
C ARG A 226 -1.67 6.49 -20.96
N ARG A 227 -0.85 7.52 -21.17
CA ARG A 227 -0.82 8.75 -20.32
C ARG A 227 -0.71 8.46 -18.82
N VAL A 228 0.06 7.43 -18.48
CA VAL A 228 0.19 6.92 -17.11
C VAL A 228 0.87 7.92 -16.19
N LYS A 229 0.29 8.14 -15.01
CA LYS A 229 0.89 8.90 -13.91
C LYS A 229 0.80 8.06 -12.65
N PHE A 230 1.95 7.67 -12.10
CA PHE A 230 2.03 6.84 -10.91
C PHE A 230 2.57 7.59 -9.70
N LEU A 231 2.03 7.24 -8.54
CA LEU A 231 2.60 7.56 -7.24
C LEU A 231 3.17 6.27 -6.63
N GLU A 232 4.49 6.25 -6.47
CA GLU A 232 5.25 5.10 -5.99
C GLU A 232 5.94 5.40 -4.65
N LYS A 233 6.16 4.36 -3.83
CA LYS A 233 6.99 4.44 -2.63
C LYS A 233 7.95 3.27 -2.58
N GLY A 234 9.22 3.54 -2.92
CA GLY A 234 10.19 2.48 -3.16
C GLY A 234 9.81 1.71 -4.42
N THR A 235 9.76 0.37 -4.34
CA THR A 235 9.36 -0.51 -5.45
C THR A 235 7.85 -0.79 -5.49
N SER A 236 7.05 -0.19 -4.61
CA SER A 236 5.61 -0.46 -4.52
C SER A 236 4.79 0.70 -5.07
N LEU A 237 3.81 0.38 -5.93
CA LEU A 237 2.79 1.35 -6.36
C LEU A 237 1.85 1.68 -5.20
N ILE A 238 1.46 2.94 -5.07
CA ILE A 238 0.41 3.39 -4.14
C ILE A 238 -0.89 3.61 -4.91
N CYS A 239 -0.85 4.49 -5.91
CA CYS A 239 -1.98 4.78 -6.79
C CYS A 239 -1.50 5.32 -8.14
N GLY A 240 -2.41 5.39 -9.10
CA GLY A 240 -2.12 5.84 -10.44
C GLY A 240 -3.31 6.41 -11.18
N THR A 241 -3.06 7.16 -12.24
CA THR A 241 -4.06 7.43 -13.27
C THR A 241 -3.54 7.02 -14.64
N ALA A 242 -4.43 6.52 -15.49
CA ALA A 242 -4.13 6.10 -16.84
C ALA A 242 -5.34 6.31 -17.76
N LEU A 243 -5.08 6.29 -19.06
CA LEU A 243 -6.09 6.28 -20.12
C LEU A 243 -6.01 4.94 -20.86
N VAL A 244 -7.16 4.36 -21.18
CA VAL A 244 -7.29 3.16 -22.01
C VAL A 244 -8.16 3.50 -23.22
N SER A 245 -7.81 2.96 -24.39
CA SER A 245 -8.56 3.16 -25.63
C SER A 245 -8.30 2.06 -26.65
N ASN A 246 -9.34 1.63 -27.37
CA ASN A 246 -9.20 0.69 -28.49
C ASN A 246 -9.00 1.46 -29.81
N GLU A 247 -7.75 1.56 -30.29
CA GLU A 247 -7.50 2.13 -31.61
C GLU A 247 -7.85 1.10 -32.71
N TYR A 248 -8.98 1.26 -33.37
CA TYR A 248 -9.29 0.50 -34.59
C TYR A 248 -8.70 1.20 -35.82
N MET A 249 -7.61 0.66 -36.38
CA MET A 249 -7.20 0.95 -37.76
C MET A 249 -7.79 -0.12 -38.69
N ARG A 250 -8.84 0.22 -39.47
CA ARG A 250 -9.20 -0.59 -40.65
C ARG A 250 -8.35 -0.13 -41.83
N THR A 251 -7.54 -1.02 -42.39
CA THR A 251 -6.96 -0.83 -43.73
C THR A 251 -7.99 -1.26 -44.78
N THR A 252 -8.31 -0.40 -45.74
CA THR A 252 -8.87 -0.83 -47.03
C THR A 252 -7.83 -1.71 -47.76
N GLU A 253 -8.27 -2.54 -48.71
CA GLU A 253 -7.40 -3.41 -49.50
C GLU A 253 -6.24 -2.63 -50.12
N SER A 254 -5.01 -3.15 -49.99
CA SER A 254 -3.84 -2.55 -50.65
C SER A 254 -4.07 -2.49 -52.17
N PRO A 255 -3.49 -1.55 -52.91
CA PRO A 255 -3.77 -1.46 -54.34
C PRO A 255 -3.27 -2.69 -55.13
N ASN A 256 -2.36 -3.52 -54.58
CA ASN A 256 -2.10 -4.87 -55.09
C ASN A 256 -3.26 -5.85 -54.85
N ALA A 257 -3.92 -5.80 -53.69
CA ALA A 257 -5.10 -6.61 -53.40
C ALA A 257 -6.30 -6.18 -54.25
N GLN A 258 -6.49 -4.88 -54.47
CA GLN A 258 -7.49 -4.35 -55.40
C GLN A 258 -7.24 -4.85 -56.84
N LEU A 259 -5.98 -4.85 -57.30
CA LEU A 259 -5.61 -5.42 -58.60
C LEU A 259 -5.89 -6.92 -58.67
N VAL A 260 -5.57 -7.68 -57.60
CA VAL A 260 -5.88 -9.12 -57.52
C VAL A 260 -7.39 -9.36 -57.63
N ARG A 261 -8.19 -8.55 -56.95
CA ARG A 261 -9.65 -8.64 -56.97
C ARG A 261 -10.19 -8.37 -58.38
N TRP A 262 -9.78 -7.26 -59.00
CA TRP A 262 -10.14 -6.94 -60.38
C TRP A 262 -9.74 -8.07 -61.35
N MET A 263 -8.55 -8.65 -61.19
CA MET A 263 -8.09 -9.78 -62.02
C MET A 263 -8.92 -11.06 -61.87
N ILE A 264 -9.62 -11.24 -60.75
CA ILE A 264 -10.44 -12.43 -60.45
C ILE A 264 -11.90 -12.19 -60.82
N GLU A 265 -12.43 -11.01 -60.47
CA GLU A 265 -13.85 -10.68 -60.58
C GLU A 265 -14.18 -10.09 -61.95
N ASP A 266 -13.39 -9.14 -62.44
CA ASP A 266 -13.74 -8.34 -63.61
C ASP A 266 -13.02 -8.80 -64.89
N ALA A 267 -11.74 -9.16 -64.78
CA ALA A 267 -10.93 -9.51 -65.95
C ALA A 267 -11.05 -10.98 -66.36
N TRP A 268 -11.43 -11.88 -65.45
CA TRP A 268 -11.34 -13.33 -65.67
C TRP A 268 -12.14 -13.80 -66.90
N GLU A 269 -13.35 -13.26 -67.09
CA GLU A 269 -14.19 -13.59 -68.25
C GLU A 269 -13.52 -13.24 -69.59
N MET A 270 -12.68 -12.20 -69.61
CA MET A 270 -11.95 -11.74 -70.79
C MET A 270 -10.79 -12.67 -71.16
N VAL A 271 -10.16 -13.34 -70.18
CA VAL A 271 -8.96 -14.16 -70.37
C VAL A 271 -9.17 -15.66 -70.26
N GLU A 272 -10.31 -16.14 -69.74
CA GLU A 272 -10.55 -17.58 -69.54
C GLU A 272 -10.52 -18.39 -70.86
N ARG A 273 -10.88 -17.76 -71.98
CA ARG A 273 -10.91 -18.40 -73.31
C ARG A 273 -9.61 -18.19 -74.12
N ASP A 274 -8.65 -17.41 -73.59
CA ASP A 274 -7.38 -17.16 -74.26
C ASP A 274 -6.32 -18.20 -73.85
N ASN A 275 -6.02 -19.12 -74.76
CA ASN A 275 -5.05 -20.20 -74.55
C ASN A 275 -3.59 -19.71 -74.38
N ASN A 276 -3.28 -18.46 -74.72
CA ASN A 276 -1.94 -17.87 -74.58
C ASN A 276 -1.75 -17.14 -73.24
N ILE A 277 -2.84 -16.69 -72.60
CA ILE A 277 -2.81 -15.94 -71.32
C ILE A 277 -3.14 -16.85 -70.13
N ARG A 278 -4.14 -17.72 -70.28
CA ARG A 278 -4.68 -18.55 -69.19
C ARG A 278 -3.63 -19.36 -68.40
N PRO A 279 -2.63 -20.02 -69.03
CA PRO A 279 -1.61 -20.78 -68.29
C PRO A 279 -0.70 -19.89 -67.42
N GLN A 280 -0.54 -18.63 -67.81
CA GLN A 280 0.33 -17.65 -67.16
C GLN A 280 -0.43 -16.84 -66.08
N TRP A 281 -1.74 -16.64 -66.26
CA TRP A 281 -2.61 -15.82 -65.38
C TRP A 281 -2.54 -16.24 -63.91
N ARG A 282 -2.72 -17.53 -63.62
CA ARG A 282 -2.68 -18.07 -62.24
C ARG A 282 -1.32 -17.84 -61.57
N ARG A 283 -0.23 -17.93 -62.34
CA ARG A 283 1.13 -17.69 -61.84
C ARG A 283 1.33 -16.22 -61.48
N CYS A 284 0.90 -15.30 -62.34
CA CYS A 284 0.97 -13.86 -62.06
C CYS A 284 0.11 -13.46 -60.85
N LEU A 285 -1.12 -13.98 -60.72
CA LEU A 285 -1.96 -13.80 -59.53
C LEU A 285 -1.27 -14.25 -58.24
N GLN A 286 -0.61 -15.42 -58.27
CA GLN A 286 0.10 -15.94 -57.10
C GLN A 286 1.32 -15.09 -56.73
N HIS A 287 2.05 -14.55 -57.72
CA HIS A 287 3.16 -13.63 -57.48
C HIS A 287 2.67 -12.29 -56.94
N LEU A 288 1.62 -11.72 -57.53
CA LEU A 288 1.05 -10.44 -57.12
C LEU A 288 0.59 -10.49 -55.65
N ARG A 289 -0.08 -11.58 -55.23
CA ARG A 289 -0.48 -11.81 -53.82
C ARG A 289 0.68 -11.85 -52.83
N LYS A 290 1.89 -12.17 -53.30
CA LYS A 290 3.12 -12.27 -52.48
C LYS A 290 4.01 -11.03 -52.59
N THR A 291 3.66 -10.08 -53.44
CA THR A 291 4.49 -8.91 -53.74
C THR A 291 4.13 -7.79 -52.76
N SER A 292 5.12 -7.35 -51.98
CA SER A 292 4.98 -6.22 -51.04
C SER A 292 5.11 -4.86 -51.72
N THR A 293 5.79 -4.79 -52.86
CA THR A 293 5.90 -3.58 -53.69
C THR A 293 4.61 -3.32 -54.45
N PHE A 294 4.10 -2.08 -54.44
CA PHE A 294 2.94 -1.72 -55.24
C PHE A 294 3.23 -1.87 -56.74
N VAL A 295 2.41 -2.67 -57.42
CA VAL A 295 2.51 -2.95 -58.86
C VAL A 295 1.74 -1.89 -59.64
N THR A 296 2.46 -1.13 -60.46
CA THR A 296 1.97 -0.12 -61.39
C THR A 296 2.20 -0.58 -62.83
N VAL A 297 1.62 0.15 -63.78
CA VAL A 297 1.81 -0.08 -65.22
C VAL A 297 3.28 -0.11 -65.65
N ASP A 298 4.15 0.63 -64.93
CA ASP A 298 5.57 0.78 -65.24
C ASP A 298 6.45 -0.35 -64.68
N ASN A 299 5.99 -1.03 -63.63
CA ASN A 299 6.79 -2.04 -62.92
C ASN A 299 6.17 -3.46 -62.96
N LEU A 300 5.22 -3.71 -63.87
CA LEU A 300 4.60 -5.02 -64.13
C LEU A 300 5.59 -6.19 -64.27
N HIS A 301 6.85 -5.91 -64.61
CA HIS A 301 7.90 -6.92 -64.70
C HIS A 301 8.11 -7.70 -63.38
N ILE A 302 7.80 -7.08 -62.22
CA ILE A 302 7.94 -7.67 -60.87
C ILE A 302 7.11 -8.96 -60.72
N ILE A 303 5.92 -9.01 -61.33
CA ILE A 303 5.02 -10.17 -61.25
C ILE A 303 5.10 -11.09 -62.47
N SER A 304 6.01 -10.80 -63.39
CA SER A 304 5.92 -11.29 -64.77
C SER A 304 6.79 -12.49 -65.12
N HIS A 305 7.69 -13.04 -64.29
CA HIS A 305 8.62 -14.17 -64.59
C HIS A 305 8.40 -14.97 -65.92
N GLY A 306 8.66 -14.37 -67.09
CA GLY A 306 8.46 -14.97 -68.43
C GLY A 306 7.04 -14.89 -69.06
N ALA A 307 6.05 -14.35 -68.36
CA ALA A 307 4.64 -14.19 -68.72
C ALA A 307 4.33 -12.91 -69.53
N LYS A 308 4.90 -12.80 -70.74
CA LYS A 308 4.78 -11.59 -71.58
C LYS A 308 3.33 -11.24 -71.98
N ASN A 309 2.48 -12.25 -72.17
CA ASN A 309 1.11 -12.04 -72.64
C ASN A 309 0.20 -11.46 -71.53
N VAL A 310 0.41 -11.87 -70.28
CA VAL A 310 -0.32 -11.32 -69.12
C VAL A 310 0.07 -9.85 -68.90
N VAL A 311 1.35 -9.52 -69.05
CA VAL A 311 1.83 -8.14 -68.91
C VAL A 311 1.23 -7.22 -69.96
N ALA A 312 1.18 -7.66 -71.22
CA ALA A 312 0.55 -6.90 -72.29
C ALA A 312 -0.94 -6.65 -71.98
N PHE A 313 -1.66 -7.69 -71.55
CA PHE A 313 -3.07 -7.57 -71.19
C PHE A 313 -3.31 -6.60 -70.02
N LEU A 314 -2.54 -6.71 -68.93
CA LEU A 314 -2.68 -5.83 -67.77
C LEU A 314 -2.37 -4.38 -68.13
N ARG A 315 -1.35 -4.14 -68.95
CA ARG A 315 -0.96 -2.79 -69.39
C ARG A 315 -2.04 -2.10 -70.22
N GLU A 316 -2.85 -2.86 -70.95
CA GLU A 316 -3.94 -2.32 -71.78
C GLU A 316 -5.28 -2.20 -71.05
N ASN A 317 -5.56 -3.08 -70.08
CA ASN A 317 -6.93 -3.25 -69.55
C ASN A 317 -7.06 -2.96 -68.04
N ALA A 318 -5.99 -3.05 -67.25
CA ALA A 318 -6.11 -2.87 -65.81
C ALA A 318 -6.27 -1.39 -65.43
N PRO A 319 -7.18 -1.04 -64.51
CA PRO A 319 -7.49 0.34 -64.15
C PRO A 319 -6.45 0.93 -63.18
N PHE A 320 -5.16 0.95 -63.55
CA PHE A 320 -4.08 1.37 -62.65
C PHE A 320 -4.23 2.77 -62.05
N ASN A 321 -4.94 3.66 -62.73
CA ASN A 321 -5.21 5.02 -62.25
C ASN A 321 -6.33 5.10 -61.20
N GLU A 322 -7.12 4.02 -61.04
CA GLU A 322 -8.20 3.91 -60.04
C GLU A 322 -7.75 3.09 -58.83
N LEU A 323 -6.61 2.40 -58.94
CA LEU A 323 -5.99 1.61 -57.86
C LEU A 323 -5.17 2.52 -56.94
N GLU A 324 -5.85 3.43 -56.26
CA GLU A 324 -5.24 4.39 -55.32
C GLU A 324 -5.10 3.77 -53.91
N PRO A 325 -4.01 4.04 -53.18
CA PRO A 325 -3.91 3.73 -51.76
C PRO A 325 -4.78 4.72 -50.95
N GLU A 326 -6.09 4.51 -50.91
CA GLU A 326 -6.94 5.30 -50.01
C GLU A 326 -6.81 4.83 -48.56
N MET A 327 -6.13 5.60 -47.71
CA MET A 327 -6.25 5.51 -46.25
C MET A 327 -7.50 6.28 -45.80
N ILE A 328 -8.63 5.60 -45.65
CA ILE A 328 -9.78 6.16 -44.93
C ILE A 328 -9.70 5.71 -43.47
N ALA A 329 -9.07 6.54 -42.64
CA ALA A 329 -9.17 6.42 -41.19
C ALA A 329 -10.58 6.85 -40.75
N LYS A 330 -11.49 5.90 -40.52
CA LYS A 330 -12.66 6.15 -39.66
C LYS A 330 -12.28 5.77 -38.23
N ARG A 331 -12.10 6.78 -37.37
CA ARG A 331 -11.64 6.66 -35.98
C ARG A 331 -12.84 6.63 -35.03
N THR A 332 -13.46 5.47 -34.83
CA THR A 332 -14.23 5.26 -33.58
C THR A 332 -13.32 4.55 -32.58
N TYR A 333 -12.82 5.29 -31.58
CA TYR A 333 -12.12 4.73 -30.44
C TYR A 333 -12.96 4.99 -29.18
N ARG A 334 -13.30 3.93 -28.44
CA ARG A 334 -13.83 4.07 -27.09
C ARG A 334 -12.67 4.43 -26.17
N ALA A 335 -12.92 5.32 -25.23
CA ALA A 335 -11.93 5.79 -24.28
C ALA A 335 -12.45 5.69 -22.85
N LEU A 336 -11.53 5.38 -21.94
CA LEU A 336 -11.81 5.23 -20.52
C LEU A 336 -10.63 5.73 -19.68
N SER A 337 -10.91 6.56 -18.69
CA SER A 337 -9.92 6.93 -17.67
C SER A 337 -9.97 5.95 -16.51
N ILE A 338 -8.79 5.56 -16.02
CA ILE A 338 -8.63 4.60 -14.93
C ILE A 338 -7.87 5.26 -13.79
N ALA A 339 -8.42 5.15 -12.58
CA ALA A 339 -7.73 5.41 -11.33
C ALA A 339 -7.33 4.08 -10.67
N LEU A 340 -6.02 3.84 -10.50
CA LEU A 340 -5.47 2.62 -9.92
C LEU A 340 -5.23 2.82 -8.41
N GLN A 341 -5.58 1.85 -7.57
CA GLN A 341 -5.29 1.87 -6.14
C GLN A 341 -4.94 0.49 -5.57
N ASP A 342 -3.79 0.41 -4.88
CA ASP A 342 -3.45 -0.74 -4.06
C ASP A 342 -4.19 -0.69 -2.72
N THR A 343 -5.14 -1.61 -2.53
CA THR A 343 -5.97 -1.70 -1.32
C THR A 343 -5.16 -2.07 -0.07
N TYR A 344 -3.98 -2.68 -0.20
CA TYR A 344 -3.10 -3.02 0.93
C TYR A 344 -2.57 -1.76 1.65
N LYS A 345 -2.55 -0.61 0.96
CA LYS A 345 -2.18 0.69 1.53
C LYS A 345 -3.30 1.32 2.38
N MET A 346 -4.51 0.79 2.28
CA MET A 346 -5.66 1.13 3.13
C MET A 346 -5.87 0.09 4.23
N ILE A 347 -5.83 -1.18 3.87
CA ILE A 347 -6.01 -2.31 4.78
C ILE A 347 -4.73 -3.15 4.78
N SER A 348 -3.77 -2.79 5.64
CA SER A 348 -2.43 -3.40 5.68
C SER A 348 -2.42 -4.74 6.42
N MET A 349 -3.21 -5.70 5.94
CA MET A 349 -3.19 -7.10 6.35
C MET A 349 -3.34 -8.00 5.11
N PRO A 350 -2.86 -9.26 5.15
CA PRO A 350 -3.09 -10.21 4.08
C PRO A 350 -4.59 -10.52 3.88
N LEU A 351 -4.99 -10.77 2.64
CA LEU A 351 -6.37 -11.12 2.29
C LEU A 351 -6.92 -12.34 3.05
N SER A 352 -6.07 -13.30 3.41
CA SER A 352 -6.46 -14.46 4.23
C SER A 352 -7.05 -14.07 5.58
N GLN A 353 -6.67 -12.91 6.13
CA GLN A 353 -7.18 -12.44 7.42
C GLN A 353 -8.51 -11.69 7.30
N PHE A 354 -9.01 -11.41 6.09
CA PHE A 354 -10.22 -10.60 5.90
C PHE A 354 -11.47 -11.31 6.42
N GLY A 355 -11.60 -12.62 6.17
CA GLY A 355 -12.75 -13.40 6.65
C GLY A 355 -12.98 -13.22 8.14
N LYS A 356 -11.94 -13.50 8.94
CA LYS A 356 -11.95 -13.29 10.39
C LYS A 356 -12.00 -11.82 10.80
N SER A 357 -11.24 -10.95 10.14
CA SER A 357 -11.12 -9.54 10.56
C SER A 357 -12.35 -8.71 10.24
N PHE A 358 -13.19 -9.12 9.29
CA PHE A 358 -14.42 -8.44 8.87
C PHE A 358 -15.68 -9.29 9.08
N ASN A 359 -15.56 -10.45 9.76
CA ASN A 359 -16.65 -11.40 10.01
C ASN A 359 -17.41 -11.79 8.73
N LEU A 360 -16.68 -12.08 7.64
CA LEU A 360 -17.28 -12.50 6.37
C LEU A 360 -17.69 -13.98 6.43
N PRO A 361 -18.77 -14.38 5.74
CA PRO A 361 -19.21 -15.79 5.74
C PRO A 361 -18.24 -16.72 5.00
N GLN A 362 -17.39 -16.18 4.12
CA GLN A 362 -16.40 -16.92 3.35
C GLN A 362 -14.96 -16.45 3.64
N GLY A 363 -14.04 -17.41 3.75
CA GLY A 363 -12.60 -17.20 3.87
C GLY A 363 -11.86 -17.34 2.55
N LYS A 364 -10.52 -17.30 2.60
CA LYS A 364 -9.65 -17.55 1.45
C LYS A 364 -9.41 -19.05 1.27
N GLU A 365 -9.43 -19.53 0.03
CA GLU A 365 -9.20 -20.94 -0.31
C GLU A 365 -7.70 -21.30 -0.32
N VAL A 366 -7.34 -22.58 -0.43
CA VAL A 366 -5.95 -23.07 -0.44
C VAL A 366 -5.45 -23.25 -1.86
N MET A 367 -4.37 -22.55 -2.23
CA MET A 367 -3.77 -22.69 -3.56
C MET A 367 -2.39 -23.36 -3.53
N PRO A 368 -2.21 -24.55 -4.15
CA PRO A 368 -0.92 -25.20 -4.33
C PRO A 368 -0.07 -24.55 -5.44
N HIS A 369 0.37 -23.30 -5.21
CA HIS A 369 1.14 -22.50 -6.18
C HIS A 369 2.43 -23.16 -6.69
N ALA A 370 2.99 -24.13 -5.95
CA ALA A 370 4.17 -24.88 -6.39
C ALA A 370 3.94 -25.66 -7.71
N LEU A 371 2.68 -25.97 -8.05
CA LEU A 371 2.33 -26.58 -9.34
C LEU A 371 2.40 -25.60 -10.50
N MET A 372 2.14 -24.31 -10.26
CA MET A 372 1.86 -23.31 -11.29
C MET A 372 3.13 -22.77 -11.95
N THR A 373 4.02 -23.66 -12.36
CA THR A 373 5.18 -23.34 -13.21
C THR A 373 4.72 -22.96 -14.61
N LYS A 374 5.54 -22.18 -15.33
CA LYS A 374 5.24 -21.76 -16.70
C LYS A 374 5.03 -22.97 -17.63
N GLU A 375 5.86 -24.00 -17.47
CA GLU A 375 5.78 -25.24 -18.25
C GLU A 375 4.51 -26.03 -17.94
N PHE A 376 4.09 -26.08 -16.68
CA PHE A 376 2.86 -26.77 -16.27
C PHE A 376 1.61 -26.09 -16.83
N VAL A 377 1.55 -24.75 -16.75
CA VAL A 377 0.45 -23.95 -17.31
C VAL A 377 0.40 -24.11 -18.83
N ALA A 378 1.54 -23.98 -19.52
CA ALA A 378 1.63 -24.18 -20.96
C ALA A 378 1.28 -25.62 -21.40
N GLY A 379 1.48 -26.61 -20.52
CA GLY A 379 1.11 -28.01 -20.70
C GLY A 379 -0.37 -28.32 -20.46
N GLY A 380 -1.20 -27.31 -20.18
CA GLY A 380 -2.64 -27.45 -19.96
C GLY A 380 -3.05 -27.63 -18.50
N GLY A 381 -2.11 -27.57 -17.54
CA GLY A 381 -2.44 -27.40 -16.12
C GLY A 381 -3.12 -28.58 -15.41
N VAL A 382 -3.08 -29.79 -15.98
CA VAL A 382 -3.71 -30.97 -15.38
C VAL A 382 -2.72 -31.71 -14.47
N ALA A 383 -2.98 -31.74 -13.16
CA ALA A 383 -2.15 -32.44 -12.18
C ALA A 383 -2.77 -33.79 -11.76
N THR A 384 -1.90 -34.76 -11.46
CA THR A 384 -2.25 -36.00 -10.77
C THR A 384 -2.35 -35.81 -9.26
N LEU A 385 -3.03 -36.72 -8.57
CA LEU A 385 -3.12 -36.70 -7.10
C LEU A 385 -1.73 -36.65 -6.41
N ASP A 386 -0.74 -37.36 -6.94
CA ASP A 386 0.62 -37.36 -6.38
C ASP A 386 1.34 -36.02 -6.55
N GLU A 387 1.12 -35.34 -7.67
CA GLU A 387 1.66 -34.00 -7.91
C GLU A 387 1.01 -32.98 -6.98
N ILE A 388 -0.32 -33.02 -6.82
CA ILE A 388 -1.05 -32.16 -5.89
C ILE A 388 -0.57 -32.40 -4.46
N ARG A 389 -0.48 -33.66 -4.04
CA ARG A 389 0.06 -34.07 -2.73
C ARG A 389 1.43 -33.46 -2.50
N LYS A 390 2.35 -33.57 -3.46
CA LYS A 390 3.70 -33.00 -3.35
C LYS A 390 3.66 -31.48 -3.19
N ALA A 391 2.81 -30.79 -3.95
CA ALA A 391 2.70 -29.34 -3.89
C ALA A 391 2.04 -28.84 -2.59
N VAL A 392 1.02 -29.54 -2.10
CA VAL A 392 0.39 -29.29 -0.79
C VAL A 392 1.42 -29.51 0.33
N CYS A 393 2.33 -30.48 0.17
CA CYS A 393 3.40 -30.68 1.13
C CYS A 393 4.34 -29.47 1.31
N GLU A 394 4.42 -28.58 0.32
CA GLU A 394 5.20 -27.34 0.41
C GLU A 394 4.43 -26.19 1.11
N ILE A 395 3.12 -26.35 1.35
CA ILE A 395 2.24 -25.34 1.98
C ILE A 395 2.28 -25.46 3.52
N VAL A 396 2.44 -26.67 4.06
CA VAL A 396 2.36 -26.97 5.50
C VAL A 396 3.75 -27.08 6.11
N HIS A 397 4.02 -26.28 7.15
CA HIS A 397 5.21 -26.41 7.99
C HIS A 397 4.79 -26.94 9.38
N ALA A 398 5.07 -28.21 9.67
CA ALA A 398 4.80 -28.81 10.99
C ALA A 398 6.09 -28.88 11.84
N THR A 399 5.99 -28.34 13.05
CA THR A 399 7.06 -28.14 14.04
C THR A 399 6.69 -28.89 15.32
N VAL A 400 7.47 -29.90 15.72
CA VAL A 400 7.33 -30.60 17.02
C VAL A 400 7.98 -29.79 18.14
N VAL A 401 7.17 -29.26 19.06
CA VAL A 401 7.60 -28.52 20.25
C VAL A 401 7.70 -29.46 21.45
N ASP A 402 8.88 -29.49 22.08
CA ASP A 402 9.16 -30.34 23.25
C ASP A 402 8.82 -29.58 24.54
N GLY A 403 7.80 -30.04 25.27
CA GLY A 403 7.52 -29.59 26.64
C GLY A 403 8.11 -30.57 27.65
N ASP A 404 8.54 -30.10 28.83
CA ASP A 404 9.24 -30.87 29.87
C ASP A 404 8.45 -32.11 30.42
N SER A 405 7.25 -32.39 29.92
CA SER A 405 6.46 -33.59 30.21
C SER A 405 5.50 -34.07 29.09
N GLU A 406 5.33 -33.32 27.98
CA GLU A 406 4.46 -33.65 26.83
C GLU A 406 5.04 -33.08 25.51
N LEU A 407 4.93 -33.85 24.42
CA LEU A 407 5.25 -33.41 23.05
C LEU A 407 4.04 -32.69 22.44
N TRP A 408 4.22 -31.46 21.98
CA TRP A 408 3.18 -30.65 21.32
C TRP A 408 3.51 -30.52 19.83
N LEU A 409 2.54 -30.71 18.93
CA LEU A 409 2.72 -30.34 17.52
C LEU A 409 2.24 -28.90 17.31
N LYS A 410 3.15 -28.02 16.90
CA LYS A 410 2.81 -26.71 16.34
C LYS A 410 2.76 -26.84 14.83
N ILE A 411 1.59 -26.66 14.24
CA ILE A 411 1.42 -26.72 12.80
C ILE A 411 1.28 -25.27 12.32
N ASP A 412 2.34 -24.75 11.69
CA ASP A 412 2.31 -23.45 11.04
C ASP A 412 1.76 -23.64 9.62
N PHE A 413 0.47 -23.36 9.47
CA PHE A 413 -0.16 -23.29 8.16
C PHE A 413 0.12 -21.94 7.51
N LYS A 414 0.23 -21.89 6.18
CA LYS A 414 0.19 -20.64 5.42
C LYS A 414 -1.18 -19.91 5.57
N TYR A 415 -2.22 -20.63 6.00
CA TYR A 415 -3.62 -20.18 6.16
C TYR A 415 -4.15 -20.66 7.52
N ALA A 416 -4.90 -19.87 8.31
CA ALA A 416 -5.32 -20.37 9.63
C ALA A 416 -6.31 -21.56 9.49
N PRO A 417 -6.28 -22.59 10.37
CA PRO A 417 -7.18 -23.76 10.26
C PRO A 417 -8.67 -23.41 10.21
N ASP A 418 -9.07 -22.39 10.96
CA ASP A 418 -10.46 -21.89 10.98
C ASP A 418 -10.87 -21.25 9.64
N ASP A 419 -9.91 -20.66 8.92
CA ASP A 419 -10.13 -20.06 7.60
C ASP A 419 -10.38 -21.13 6.51
N LEU A 420 -10.05 -22.40 6.81
CA LEU A 420 -10.21 -23.56 5.93
C LEU A 420 -11.51 -24.34 6.17
N GLY A 421 -12.35 -23.89 7.11
CA GLY A 421 -13.55 -24.63 7.52
C GLY A 421 -13.26 -25.94 8.28
N LEU A 422 -12.02 -26.13 8.74
CA LEU A 422 -11.62 -27.28 9.55
C LEU A 422 -12.02 -27.03 11.01
N CYS A 423 -12.82 -27.92 11.59
CA CYS A 423 -13.30 -27.76 12.96
C CYS A 423 -12.15 -27.98 13.97
N LEU A 424 -11.84 -26.94 14.76
CA LEU A 424 -10.88 -27.02 15.87
C LEU A 424 -11.23 -28.13 16.86
N ASP A 425 -12.51 -28.41 17.08
CA ASP A 425 -12.97 -29.49 17.97
C ASP A 425 -12.75 -30.89 17.36
N GLU A 426 -12.76 -31.05 16.04
CA GLU A 426 -12.39 -32.30 15.36
C GLU A 426 -10.87 -32.51 15.35
N LEU A 427 -10.10 -31.44 15.15
CA LEU A 427 -8.64 -31.45 15.32
C LEU A 427 -8.24 -31.76 16.77
N HIS A 428 -8.99 -31.21 17.74
CA HIS A 428 -8.83 -31.50 19.17
C HIS A 428 -9.33 -32.88 19.56
N ALA A 429 -10.38 -33.43 18.94
CA ALA A 429 -10.80 -34.82 19.15
C ALA A 429 -9.73 -35.80 18.67
N LYS A 430 -8.98 -35.45 17.60
CA LYS A 430 -7.77 -36.18 17.16
C LYS A 430 -6.60 -36.06 18.17
N LYS A 431 -6.61 -35.18 19.19
CA LYS A 431 -5.63 -35.20 20.31
C LYS A 431 -5.67 -36.53 21.09
N ALA A 432 -6.82 -37.21 21.15
CA ALA A 432 -6.90 -38.53 21.78
C ALA A 432 -6.08 -39.60 21.02
N HIS A 433 -5.92 -39.45 19.70
CA HIS A 433 -5.04 -40.30 18.89
C HIS A 433 -3.55 -39.94 19.08
N LEU A 434 -3.20 -38.66 19.25
CA LEU A 434 -1.82 -38.22 19.53
C LEU A 434 -1.20 -38.88 20.78
N ALA A 435 -2.01 -39.15 21.82
CA ALA A 435 -1.55 -39.90 23.01
C ALA A 435 -1.19 -41.36 22.71
N ALA A 436 -1.88 -42.02 21.77
CA ALA A 436 -1.55 -43.38 21.33
C ALA A 436 -0.28 -43.43 20.45
N TYR A 437 0.00 -42.35 19.71
CA TYR A 437 1.21 -42.22 18.90
C TYR A 437 2.47 -41.86 19.69
N ARG A 438 2.33 -41.38 20.94
CA ARG A 438 3.44 -41.19 21.90
C ARG A 438 4.28 -42.46 22.07
N LEU A 439 3.61 -43.62 22.16
CA LEU A 439 4.25 -44.94 22.25
C LEU A 439 5.00 -45.33 20.97
N ILE A 440 4.52 -44.92 19.79
CA ILE A 440 5.11 -45.26 18.48
C ILE A 440 6.34 -44.39 18.21
N ILE A 441 6.32 -43.11 18.58
CA ILE A 441 7.47 -42.19 18.42
C ILE A 441 8.60 -42.59 19.37
N GLU A 442 8.28 -42.96 20.61
CA GLU A 442 9.26 -43.46 21.59
C GLU A 442 9.93 -44.79 21.16
N HIS A 443 9.27 -45.61 20.33
CA HIS A 443 9.79 -46.92 19.91
C HIS A 443 10.36 -46.97 18.48
N CYS A 444 9.95 -46.08 17.58
CA CYS A 444 10.28 -46.18 16.15
C CYS A 444 11.05 -44.98 15.57
N GLY A 445 11.25 -43.89 16.33
CA GLY A 445 12.12 -42.78 15.95
C GLY A 445 11.81 -42.09 14.62
N ASN A 446 10.54 -42.03 14.19
CA ASN A 446 10.18 -41.57 12.84
C ASN A 446 9.14 -40.44 12.85
N ASP A 447 9.62 -39.23 12.53
CA ASP A 447 8.92 -37.92 12.46
C ASP A 447 7.86 -37.87 11.32
N ASN A 448 7.84 -38.88 10.44
CA ASN A 448 7.01 -38.92 9.23
C ASN A 448 5.52 -39.25 9.47
N ALA A 449 5.15 -39.87 10.59
CA ALA A 449 3.77 -40.31 10.82
C ALA A 449 2.81 -39.14 11.15
N LEU A 450 3.26 -38.16 11.94
CA LEU A 450 2.48 -36.97 12.30
C LEU A 450 2.37 -35.94 11.15
N ARG A 451 3.42 -35.86 10.32
CA ARG A 451 3.38 -35.17 9.01
C ARG A 451 2.50 -35.87 7.98
N SER A 452 1.83 -36.98 8.26
CA SER A 452 0.84 -37.52 7.32
C SER A 452 -0.55 -36.96 7.60
N LEU A 453 -0.99 -36.86 8.86
CA LEU A 453 -2.39 -36.56 9.21
C LEU A 453 -2.89 -35.16 8.80
N VAL A 454 -2.10 -34.11 8.99
CA VAL A 454 -2.46 -32.72 8.62
C VAL A 454 -2.41 -32.53 7.09
N TYR A 455 -1.47 -33.21 6.45
CA TYR A 455 -1.26 -33.13 5.01
C TYR A 455 -2.36 -33.87 4.27
N GLU A 456 -2.82 -35.02 4.78
CA GLU A 456 -4.00 -35.69 4.23
C GLU A 456 -5.25 -34.82 4.41
N ASP A 457 -5.49 -34.18 5.57
CA ASP A 457 -6.67 -33.31 5.75
C ASP A 457 -6.67 -32.10 4.77
N LEU A 458 -5.51 -31.47 4.53
CA LEU A 458 -5.38 -30.36 3.57
C LEU A 458 -5.46 -30.82 2.11
N LEU A 459 -4.86 -31.97 1.79
CA LEU A 459 -4.98 -32.59 0.48
C LEU A 459 -6.43 -32.96 0.21
N ASP A 460 -7.11 -33.60 1.17
CA ASP A 460 -8.51 -33.97 1.09
C ASP A 460 -9.38 -32.73 0.88
N HIS A 461 -9.08 -31.61 1.56
CA HIS A 461 -9.75 -30.33 1.34
C HIS A 461 -9.57 -29.83 -0.10
N VAL A 462 -8.33 -29.75 -0.60
CA VAL A 462 -8.05 -29.31 -1.99
C VAL A 462 -8.75 -30.21 -3.01
N ILE A 463 -8.71 -31.53 -2.81
CA ILE A 463 -9.35 -32.50 -3.71
C ILE A 463 -10.88 -32.43 -3.61
N LEU A 464 -11.44 -32.27 -2.41
CA LEU A 464 -12.87 -32.08 -2.21
C LEU A 464 -13.34 -30.82 -2.94
N LYS A 465 -12.63 -29.70 -2.76
CA LYS A 465 -12.91 -28.44 -3.44
C LYS A 465 -12.77 -28.56 -4.95
N ALA A 466 -11.72 -29.21 -5.44
CA ALA A 466 -11.55 -29.46 -6.87
C ALA A 466 -12.71 -30.27 -7.45
N ARG A 467 -13.29 -31.21 -6.71
CA ARG A 467 -14.51 -31.92 -7.12
C ARG A 467 -15.76 -31.06 -7.04
N GLU A 468 -15.92 -30.26 -5.99
CA GLU A 468 -17.01 -29.29 -5.86
C GLU A 468 -17.02 -28.28 -7.01
N TYR A 469 -15.84 -27.92 -7.50
CA TYR A 469 -15.61 -27.01 -8.64
C TYR A 469 -15.55 -27.73 -9.99
N ASP A 470 -15.91 -29.02 -10.06
CA ASP A 470 -15.92 -29.82 -11.31
C ASP A 470 -14.57 -29.82 -12.07
N CYS A 471 -13.46 -29.76 -11.34
CA CYS A 471 -12.11 -29.74 -11.91
C CYS A 471 -11.56 -31.14 -12.21
N GLU A 472 -12.25 -32.23 -11.82
CA GLU A 472 -11.78 -33.61 -12.06
C GLU A 472 -12.04 -34.04 -13.52
N VAL A 473 -11.04 -33.86 -14.40
CA VAL A 473 -11.16 -34.18 -15.83
C VAL A 473 -11.14 -35.69 -16.12
N SER A 474 -10.55 -36.48 -15.21
CA SER A 474 -10.58 -37.94 -15.23
C SER A 474 -10.17 -38.47 -13.84
N PRO A 475 -10.47 -39.74 -13.49
CA PRO A 475 -10.20 -40.25 -12.14
C PRO A 475 -8.78 -39.96 -11.64
N GLY A 476 -8.67 -39.14 -10.59
CA GLY A 476 -7.39 -38.76 -9.97
C GLY A 476 -6.55 -37.74 -10.76
N ARG A 477 -7.12 -37.06 -11.76
CA ARG A 477 -6.49 -35.97 -12.51
C ARG A 477 -7.38 -34.72 -12.50
N TYR A 478 -6.80 -33.58 -12.15
CA TYR A 478 -7.54 -32.35 -11.88
C TYR A 478 -6.98 -31.19 -12.71
N ASP A 479 -7.86 -30.38 -13.33
CA ASP A 479 -7.51 -29.12 -13.98
C ASP A 479 -7.23 -28.07 -12.89
N MET A 480 -5.95 -27.81 -12.66
CA MET A 480 -5.50 -26.87 -11.63
C MET A 480 -5.52 -25.41 -12.12
N ILE A 481 -5.66 -25.17 -13.43
CA ILE A 481 -5.93 -23.83 -13.95
C ILE A 481 -7.36 -23.45 -13.60
N GLU A 482 -8.34 -24.33 -13.84
CA GLU A 482 -9.74 -24.07 -13.48
C GLU A 482 -9.89 -23.91 -11.96
N TYR A 483 -9.26 -24.78 -11.17
CA TYR A 483 -9.21 -24.63 -9.71
C TYR A 483 -8.65 -23.27 -9.29
N SER A 484 -7.55 -22.82 -9.93
CA SER A 484 -6.95 -21.51 -9.63
C SER A 484 -7.88 -20.34 -9.98
N MET A 485 -8.70 -20.47 -11.03
CA MET A 485 -9.68 -19.44 -11.37
C MET A 485 -10.77 -19.34 -10.33
N HIS A 486 -11.29 -20.47 -9.83
CA HIS A 486 -12.25 -20.48 -8.72
C HIS A 486 -11.65 -19.86 -7.44
N TYR A 487 -10.40 -20.20 -7.12
CA TYR A 487 -9.66 -19.58 -6.02
C TYR A 487 -9.54 -18.06 -6.20
N CYS A 488 -9.15 -17.59 -7.39
CA CYS A 488 -9.01 -16.17 -7.69
C CYS A 488 -10.36 -15.43 -7.65
N THR A 489 -11.45 -16.07 -8.08
CA THR A 489 -12.82 -15.57 -7.92
C THR A 489 -13.16 -15.34 -6.44
N ILE A 490 -12.80 -16.28 -5.56
CA ILE A 490 -12.99 -16.14 -4.11
C ILE A 490 -12.13 -14.99 -3.56
N ASP A 491 -10.88 -14.86 -4.00
CA ASP A 491 -10.00 -13.76 -3.58
C ASP A 491 -10.60 -12.38 -3.91
N VAL A 492 -11.07 -12.19 -5.15
CA VAL A 492 -11.74 -10.95 -5.57
C VAL A 492 -13.03 -10.71 -4.77
N GLN A 493 -13.80 -11.76 -4.49
CA GLN A 493 -15.03 -11.65 -3.70
C GLN A 493 -14.75 -11.28 -2.24
N VAL A 494 -13.78 -11.94 -1.57
CA VAL A 494 -13.36 -11.63 -0.20
C VAL A 494 -12.83 -10.21 -0.10
N LEU A 495 -12.07 -9.75 -1.09
CA LEU A 495 -11.58 -8.38 -1.14
C LEU A 495 -12.73 -7.38 -1.26
N LYS A 496 -13.68 -7.62 -2.18
CA LYS A 496 -14.86 -6.77 -2.42
C LYS A 496 -15.73 -6.68 -1.17
N ASP A 497 -16.07 -7.81 -0.56
CA ASP A 497 -16.95 -7.87 0.63
C ASP A 497 -16.25 -7.30 1.87
N GLY A 498 -14.97 -7.63 2.09
CA GLY A 498 -14.18 -7.03 3.16
C GLY A 498 -14.05 -5.52 3.00
N TRP A 499 -13.88 -5.02 1.77
CA TRP A 499 -13.85 -3.59 1.50
C TRP A 499 -15.20 -2.90 1.75
N ARG A 500 -16.33 -3.52 1.36
CA ARG A 500 -17.69 -3.01 1.67
C ARG A 500 -17.86 -2.83 3.17
N VAL A 501 -17.60 -3.86 3.96
CA VAL A 501 -17.69 -3.81 5.44
C VAL A 501 -16.74 -2.74 6.01
N PHE A 502 -15.50 -2.69 5.52
CA PHE A 502 -14.53 -1.69 5.96
C PHE A 502 -15.00 -0.26 5.63
N HIS A 503 -15.51 -0.02 4.43
CA HIS A 503 -16.04 1.27 3.99
C HIS A 503 -17.21 1.70 4.88
N ASP A 504 -18.19 0.82 5.08
CA ASP A 504 -19.40 1.13 5.84
C ASP A 504 -19.08 1.45 7.29
N LEU A 505 -18.27 0.62 7.96
CA LEU A 505 -17.85 0.88 9.34
C LEU A 505 -17.11 2.21 9.50
N LEU A 506 -16.27 2.55 8.52
CA LEU A 506 -15.49 3.78 8.53
C LEU A 506 -16.39 4.99 8.27
N PHE A 507 -17.25 4.92 7.25
CA PHE A 507 -18.21 5.97 6.96
C PHE A 507 -19.18 6.17 8.13
N ASP A 508 -19.62 5.08 8.75
CA ASP A 508 -20.51 5.14 9.88
C ASP A 508 -19.88 5.68 11.14
N LYS A 509 -18.56 5.53 11.31
CA LYS A 509 -17.89 6.10 12.47
C LYS A 509 -17.41 7.52 12.26
N PHE A 510 -16.91 7.83 11.07
CA PHE A 510 -16.12 9.05 10.81
C PHE A 510 -16.68 9.94 9.70
N ALA A 511 -17.75 9.51 9.03
CA ALA A 511 -18.32 10.15 7.85
C ALA A 511 -17.24 10.49 6.81
N LEU A 512 -16.47 9.46 6.47
CA LEU A 512 -15.41 9.50 5.47
C LEU A 512 -15.60 8.33 4.50
N SER A 513 -15.54 8.61 3.21
CA SER A 513 -15.62 7.59 2.15
C SER A 513 -14.24 7.11 1.77
N THR A 514 -14.04 5.81 1.62
CA THR A 514 -12.74 5.21 1.25
C THR A 514 -12.38 5.39 -0.23
N PHE A 515 -13.33 5.80 -1.08
CA PHE A 515 -13.14 5.83 -2.52
C PHE A 515 -12.26 6.96 -3.05
N HIS A 516 -11.94 7.96 -2.23
CA HIS A 516 -11.13 9.12 -2.67
C HIS A 516 -9.83 9.29 -1.87
N PHE A 517 -9.46 8.27 -1.07
CA PHE A 517 -8.19 8.24 -0.34
C PHE A 517 -7.32 7.08 -0.83
N PRO A 518 -6.07 7.33 -1.26
CA PRO A 518 -5.15 6.28 -1.66
C PRO A 518 -4.67 5.41 -0.49
N THR A 519 -4.55 6.00 0.71
CA THR A 519 -3.96 5.35 1.89
C THR A 519 -4.74 5.69 3.16
N LEU A 520 -4.67 4.80 4.15
CA LEU A 520 -5.33 5.02 5.44
C LEU A 520 -4.76 6.24 6.18
N ALA A 521 -3.47 6.54 5.96
CA ALA A 521 -2.85 7.74 6.51
C ALA A 521 -3.44 9.02 5.91
N GLY A 522 -3.69 9.06 4.60
CA GLY A 522 -4.37 10.21 3.98
C GLY A 522 -5.82 10.38 4.46
N LEU A 523 -6.50 9.28 4.74
CA LEU A 523 -7.84 9.29 5.32
C LEU A 523 -7.81 9.80 6.77
N ALA A 524 -6.86 9.30 7.59
CA ALA A 524 -6.67 9.73 8.97
C ALA A 524 -6.31 11.21 9.07
N ASP A 525 -5.40 11.68 8.22
CA ASP A 525 -5.03 13.08 8.11
C ASP A 525 -6.25 13.96 7.82
N ARG A 526 -7.08 13.54 6.84
CA ARG A 526 -8.33 14.26 6.55
C ARG A 526 -9.29 14.26 7.73
N TYR A 527 -9.40 13.17 8.48
CA TYR A 527 -10.19 13.14 9.71
C TYR A 527 -9.70 14.17 10.73
N PHE A 528 -8.39 14.27 10.97
CA PHE A 528 -7.85 15.26 11.91
C PHE A 528 -8.02 16.70 11.43
N ILE A 529 -7.90 16.94 10.12
CA ILE A 529 -8.27 18.22 9.50
C ILE A 529 -9.74 18.52 9.80
N ASP A 530 -10.64 17.60 9.47
CA ASP A 530 -12.09 17.75 9.68
C ASP A 530 -12.44 18.05 11.14
N GLU A 531 -11.78 17.39 12.10
CA GLU A 531 -11.99 17.63 13.55
C GLU A 531 -11.32 18.91 14.10
N GLY A 532 -10.64 19.68 13.24
CA GLY A 532 -10.04 20.96 13.59
C GLY A 532 -8.67 20.85 14.29
N CYS A 533 -7.99 19.71 14.20
CA CYS A 533 -6.70 19.49 14.87
C CYS A 533 -5.58 20.39 14.34
N PHE A 534 -5.72 20.88 13.11
CA PHE A 534 -4.73 21.72 12.45
C PHE A 534 -5.17 23.18 12.28
N GLU A 535 -6.31 23.59 12.86
CA GLU A 535 -6.74 24.99 12.83
C GLU A 535 -5.65 25.90 13.41
N GLY A 536 -5.29 26.96 12.66
CA GLY A 536 -4.21 27.90 12.98
C GLY A 536 -2.79 27.38 12.71
N VAL A 537 -2.62 26.10 12.33
CA VAL A 537 -1.31 25.51 12.01
C VAL A 537 -0.97 25.83 10.55
N CYS A 538 0.26 26.30 10.30
CA CYS A 538 0.73 26.61 8.95
C CYS A 538 1.38 25.38 8.30
N GLU A 539 1.10 25.18 7.01
CA GLU A 539 1.92 24.31 6.16
C GLU A 539 3.25 25.00 5.85
N VAL A 540 4.35 24.25 6.01
CA VAL A 540 5.71 24.72 5.75
C VAL A 540 6.34 23.92 4.60
N SER A 541 7.09 24.61 3.74
CA SER A 541 7.80 24.02 2.60
C SER A 541 9.21 24.62 2.45
N GLY A 542 10.02 24.05 1.56
CA GLY A 542 11.35 24.58 1.23
C GLY A 542 12.34 24.54 2.40
N VAL A 543 13.07 25.65 2.61
CA VAL A 543 14.12 25.76 3.65
C VAL A 543 13.56 25.46 5.04
N VAL A 544 12.40 26.02 5.37
CA VAL A 544 11.76 25.88 6.69
C VAL A 544 11.45 24.40 6.97
N GLN A 545 10.77 23.73 6.04
CA GLN A 545 10.44 22.31 6.16
C GLN A 545 11.72 21.46 6.26
N SER A 546 12.71 21.73 5.41
CA SER A 546 13.98 21.00 5.41
C SER A 546 14.74 21.16 6.73
N PHE A 547 14.72 22.34 7.34
CA PHE A 547 15.36 22.60 8.63
C PHE A 547 14.64 21.88 9.76
N ILE A 548 13.31 22.07 9.89
CA ILE A 548 12.50 21.45 10.94
C ILE A 548 12.55 19.92 10.84
N ALA A 549 12.59 19.37 9.63
CA ALA A 549 12.73 17.92 9.41
C ALA A 549 14.06 17.34 9.96
N GLN A 550 15.12 18.15 10.14
CA GLN A 550 16.35 17.68 10.78
C GLN A 550 16.19 17.47 12.29
N CYS A 551 15.28 18.21 12.93
CA CYS A 551 14.94 18.00 14.34
C CYS A 551 14.05 16.76 14.54
N SER A 552 13.41 16.25 13.49
CA SER A 552 12.59 15.04 13.57
C SER A 552 13.45 13.78 13.71
N VAL A 553 13.16 12.99 14.74
CA VAL A 553 13.87 11.74 15.06
C VAL A 553 12.89 10.57 15.14
N GLY A 554 13.25 9.45 14.50
CA GLY A 554 12.48 8.22 14.62
C GLY A 554 12.57 7.62 16.04
N GLY A 555 11.80 6.56 16.28
CA GLY A 555 11.84 5.83 17.55
C GLY A 555 13.24 5.35 17.94
N ARG A 556 13.56 5.40 19.23
CA ARG A 556 14.84 4.95 19.77
C ARG A 556 14.91 3.43 19.78
N VAL A 557 16.00 2.89 19.25
CA VAL A 557 16.24 1.45 19.13
C VAL A 557 17.70 1.18 19.46
N MET A 558 17.95 0.70 20.68
CA MET A 558 19.30 0.40 21.16
C MET A 558 19.27 -0.55 22.36
N CYS A 559 20.39 -1.23 22.60
CA CYS A 559 20.69 -1.87 23.88
C CYS A 559 21.46 -0.89 24.77
N ALA A 560 21.51 -1.15 26.07
CA ALA A 560 22.30 -0.35 27.01
C ALA A 560 23.76 -0.23 26.52
N HIS A 561 24.28 1.00 26.50
CA HIS A 561 25.61 1.33 25.99
C HIS A 561 25.89 0.89 24.54
N ASN A 562 24.86 0.65 23.72
CA ASN A 562 24.96 0.07 22.37
C ASN A 562 25.72 -1.27 22.32
N LYS A 563 25.69 -2.05 23.40
CA LYS A 563 26.37 -3.36 23.47
C LYS A 563 25.38 -4.51 23.38
N ARG A 564 25.83 -5.62 22.79
CA ARG A 564 25.12 -6.91 22.87
C ARG A 564 25.01 -7.33 24.33
N SER A 565 23.92 -8.01 24.66
CA SER A 565 23.66 -8.45 26.03
C SER A 565 23.15 -9.87 26.06
N HIS A 566 23.51 -10.58 27.13
CA HIS A 566 22.97 -11.89 27.46
C HIS A 566 22.64 -11.85 28.95
N VAL A 567 21.36 -11.93 29.27
CA VAL A 567 20.83 -11.77 30.61
C VAL A 567 20.16 -13.07 31.02
N LYS A 568 20.50 -13.57 32.22
CA LYS A 568 19.83 -14.70 32.88
C LYS A 568 19.17 -14.17 34.14
N GLY A 569 17.85 -14.24 34.22
CA GLY A 569 17.06 -13.61 35.27
C GLY A 569 15.68 -13.21 34.77
N LYS A 570 14.79 -12.81 35.68
CA LYS A 570 13.42 -12.41 35.34
C LYS A 570 13.41 -11.04 34.64
N ILE A 571 13.05 -11.02 33.37
CA ILE A 571 12.97 -9.82 32.55
C ILE A 571 11.51 -9.59 32.16
N ALA A 572 11.10 -8.33 32.15
CA ALA A 572 9.81 -7.87 31.64
C ALA A 572 10.00 -7.16 30.29
N ASP A 573 9.09 -7.38 29.35
CA ASP A 573 8.89 -6.49 28.19
C ASP A 573 7.84 -5.45 28.57
N PHE A 574 8.30 -4.26 28.93
CA PHE A 574 7.47 -3.17 29.44
C PHE A 574 7.07 -2.24 28.29
N ASP A 575 5.82 -2.34 27.84
CA ASP A 575 5.31 -1.70 26.63
C ASP A 575 4.29 -0.58 26.92
N GLY A 576 4.36 0.48 26.13
CA GLY A 576 3.52 1.67 26.26
C GLY A 576 2.16 1.52 25.56
N VAL A 577 1.06 1.76 26.28
CA VAL A 577 -0.29 1.64 25.73
C VAL A 577 -0.56 2.72 24.69
N SER A 578 -0.59 2.34 23.42
CA SER A 578 -0.82 3.26 22.28
C SER A 578 0.12 4.47 22.36
N LEU A 579 1.42 4.24 22.21
CA LEU A 579 2.44 5.25 22.49
C LEU A 579 2.25 6.55 21.69
N TYR A 580 2.07 6.50 20.37
CA TYR A 580 1.88 7.73 19.59
C TYR A 580 0.58 8.48 19.93
N PRO A 581 -0.58 7.81 20.06
CA PRO A 581 -1.78 8.46 20.62
C PRO A 581 -1.57 9.06 22.01
N SER A 582 -0.80 8.39 22.86
CA SER A 582 -0.44 8.90 24.20
C SER A 582 0.40 10.16 24.12
N SER A 583 1.37 10.22 23.18
CA SER A 583 2.18 11.40 22.91
C SER A 583 1.35 12.57 22.36
N MET A 584 0.34 12.30 21.53
CA MET A 584 -0.61 13.31 21.07
C MET A 584 -1.50 13.86 22.20
N ASP A 585 -2.03 12.98 23.06
CA ASP A 585 -2.79 13.39 24.25
C ASP A 585 -1.92 14.26 25.17
N ARG A 586 -0.66 13.84 25.39
CA ARG A 586 0.32 14.58 26.17
C ARG A 586 0.62 15.94 25.56
N LEU A 587 0.89 15.99 24.25
CA LEU A 587 1.17 17.23 23.53
C LEU A 587 0.03 18.24 23.71
N GLY A 588 -1.22 17.82 23.50
CA GLY A 588 -2.38 18.70 23.66
C GLY A 588 -2.63 19.12 25.10
N ARG A 589 -2.62 18.18 26.06
CA ARG A 589 -3.02 18.48 27.46
C ARG A 589 -1.94 19.14 28.29
N GLN A 590 -0.67 18.78 28.09
CA GLN A 590 0.44 19.28 28.90
C GLN A 590 1.14 20.46 28.24
N TYR A 591 1.20 20.49 26.92
CA TYR A 591 2.00 21.45 26.17
C TYR A 591 1.18 22.33 25.24
N GLY A 592 -0.16 22.30 25.30
CA GLY A 592 -1.02 23.16 24.49
C GLY A 592 -1.22 22.73 23.03
N GLY A 593 -0.58 21.65 22.57
CA GLY A 593 -0.85 21.05 21.26
C GLY A 593 0.08 21.46 20.13
N TYR A 594 -0.42 21.52 18.90
CA TYR A 594 0.37 21.88 17.71
C TYR A 594 0.67 23.39 17.69
N LEU A 595 1.85 23.78 17.19
CA LEU A 595 2.25 25.19 17.09
C LEU A 595 1.41 25.90 16.02
N THR A 596 0.88 27.08 16.36
CA THR A 596 0.09 27.90 15.43
C THR A 596 0.88 29.11 14.95
N GLY A 597 0.44 29.71 13.85
CA GLY A 597 1.10 30.87 13.23
C GLY A 597 2.37 30.52 12.45
N HIS A 598 3.06 31.56 11.98
CA HIS A 598 4.27 31.42 11.18
C HIS A 598 5.49 31.16 12.07
N PRO A 599 6.46 30.34 11.62
CA PRO A 599 7.77 30.31 12.26
C PRO A 599 8.40 31.71 12.20
N LYS A 600 9.31 32.01 13.12
CA LYS A 600 10.11 33.24 13.08
C LYS A 600 11.56 32.86 13.23
N VAL A 601 12.44 33.51 12.46
CA VAL A 601 13.88 33.26 12.57
C VAL A 601 14.34 33.69 13.95
N TRP A 602 15.05 32.80 14.64
CA TRP A 602 15.58 33.08 15.98
C TRP A 602 16.72 34.08 15.92
N ASP A 603 16.75 34.98 16.90
CA ASP A 603 17.88 35.84 17.21
C ASP A 603 18.11 35.91 18.73
N ALA A 604 19.26 36.45 19.13
CA ALA A 604 19.71 36.45 20.53
C ALA A 604 18.81 37.25 21.50
N SER A 605 17.88 38.08 20.99
CA SER A 605 16.91 38.80 21.83
C SER A 605 15.71 37.95 22.26
N VAL A 606 15.50 36.78 21.63
CA VAL A 606 14.36 35.90 21.91
C VAL A 606 14.56 35.13 23.21
N ASP A 607 13.64 35.31 24.17
CA ASP A 607 13.55 34.47 25.37
C ASP A 607 12.88 33.13 25.04
N LEU A 608 13.67 32.07 24.96
CA LEU A 608 13.18 30.71 24.70
C LEU A 608 12.23 30.17 25.78
N GLY A 609 12.22 30.75 26.98
CA GLY A 609 11.28 30.38 28.05
C GLY A 609 9.86 30.92 27.81
N ALA A 610 9.72 32.00 27.04
CA ALA A 610 8.46 32.69 26.79
C ALA A 610 7.75 32.27 25.49
N VAL A 611 8.44 31.53 24.61
CA VAL A 611 7.89 31.08 23.32
C VAL A 611 7.11 29.77 23.45
N ASP A 612 6.20 29.53 22.50
CA ASP A 612 5.41 28.31 22.45
C ASP A 612 6.27 27.11 22.06
N GLY A 613 7.18 27.26 21.10
CA GLY A 613 8.09 26.21 20.67
C GLY A 613 9.20 26.69 19.76
N TYR A 614 10.21 25.84 19.56
CA TYR A 614 11.35 26.17 18.73
C TYR A 614 12.03 24.93 18.14
N PHE A 615 12.76 25.16 17.05
CA PHE A 615 13.60 24.21 16.35
C PHE A 615 14.95 24.89 16.11
N LEU A 616 16.01 24.39 16.74
CA LEU A 616 17.30 25.06 16.79
C LEU A 616 18.41 24.15 16.28
N LYS A 617 19.38 24.76 15.61
CA LYS A 617 20.71 24.19 15.43
C LYS A 617 21.60 24.76 16.54
N ILE A 618 22.15 23.88 17.38
CA ILE A 618 23.01 24.25 18.49
C ILE A 618 24.39 23.63 18.32
N ARG A 619 25.41 24.28 18.87
CA ARG A 619 26.71 23.67 19.13
C ARG A 619 26.82 23.28 20.60
N VAL A 620 26.99 21.99 20.85
CA VAL A 620 27.21 21.48 22.20
C VAL A 620 28.63 21.82 22.63
N THR A 621 28.79 22.55 23.71
CA THR A 621 30.10 22.94 24.25
C THR A 621 30.59 21.96 25.31
N LYS A 622 29.66 21.30 26.03
CA LYS A 622 29.99 20.35 27.09
C LYS A 622 28.83 19.40 27.38
N VAL A 623 29.16 18.17 27.78
CA VAL A 623 28.19 17.16 28.24
C VAL A 623 28.46 16.84 29.71
N GLY A 624 27.60 17.31 30.62
CA GLY A 624 27.82 17.14 32.06
C GLY A 624 27.52 15.74 32.60
N ARG A 625 26.68 14.95 31.91
CA ARG A 625 26.32 13.58 32.33
C ARG A 625 26.09 12.67 31.12
N ALA A 626 26.73 11.51 31.15
CA ALA A 626 26.51 10.43 30.19
C ALA A 626 25.45 9.43 30.68
N PHE A 627 24.65 8.91 29.77
CA PHE A 627 23.64 7.87 30.03
C PHE A 627 23.93 6.57 29.28
N ALA A 628 23.49 5.45 29.85
CA ALA A 628 23.48 4.15 29.16
C ALA A 628 22.58 4.17 27.91
N PHE A 629 21.54 4.99 27.95
CA PHE A 629 20.63 5.30 26.85
C PHE A 629 20.70 6.81 26.56
N PRO A 630 21.56 7.25 25.62
CA PRO A 630 21.68 8.67 25.27
C PRO A 630 20.36 9.26 24.75
N ILE A 631 20.23 10.58 24.88
CA ILE A 631 19.02 11.34 24.49
C ILE A 631 19.01 11.67 23.01
N VAL A 632 20.18 11.84 22.39
CA VAL A 632 20.31 12.27 20.99
C VAL A 632 20.96 11.19 20.14
N ARG A 633 20.56 11.15 18.87
CA ARG A 633 21.20 10.38 17.81
C ARG A 633 21.95 11.26 16.82
N ILE A 634 23.07 10.75 16.32
CA ILE A 634 23.78 11.29 15.16
C ILE A 634 23.42 10.41 13.96
N LYS A 635 23.09 11.05 12.82
CA LYS A 635 22.94 10.36 11.54
C LYS A 635 24.34 10.00 11.04
N THR A 636 24.59 8.72 10.74
CA THR A 636 25.83 8.31 10.08
C THR A 636 25.76 8.63 8.58
N ASP A 637 26.92 8.70 7.92
CA ASP A 637 27.01 8.95 6.47
C ASP A 637 26.25 7.89 5.64
N GLU A 638 26.06 6.69 6.21
CA GLU A 638 25.32 5.57 5.62
C GLU A 638 23.80 5.62 5.92
N GLY A 639 23.31 6.71 6.56
CA GLY A 639 21.90 6.89 6.92
C GLY A 639 21.45 6.18 8.21
N GLY A 640 22.38 5.56 8.94
CA GLY A 640 22.13 4.93 10.24
C GLY A 640 21.87 5.94 11.36
N CYS A 641 21.22 5.49 12.43
CA CYS A 641 21.03 6.28 13.66
C CYS A 641 21.96 5.75 14.76
N ASP A 642 22.92 6.56 15.20
CA ASP A 642 23.77 6.22 16.33
C ASP A 642 23.42 7.07 17.56
N TRP A 643 22.95 6.43 18.63
CA TRP A 643 22.57 7.10 19.87
C TRP A 643 23.82 7.25 20.74
N THR A 644 24.25 8.49 21.00
CA THR A 644 25.59 8.74 21.58
C THR A 644 25.60 9.86 22.61
N ASN A 645 26.52 9.75 23.58
CA ASN A 645 26.86 10.83 24.51
C ASN A 645 28.01 11.71 23.97
N ASP A 646 28.69 11.29 22.90
CA ASP A 646 29.81 12.01 22.30
C ASP A 646 29.31 13.19 21.46
N LEU A 647 28.93 14.27 22.14
CA LEU A 647 28.31 15.46 21.55
C LEU A 647 29.21 16.70 21.62
N GLU A 648 30.24 16.73 22.47
CA GLU A 648 31.07 17.93 22.66
C GLU A 648 31.72 18.40 21.37
N GLY A 649 31.59 19.69 21.06
CA GLY A 649 32.07 20.30 19.82
C GLY A 649 31.19 20.06 18.59
N ARG A 650 30.12 19.26 18.70
CA ARG A 650 29.26 18.92 17.55
C ARG A 650 28.09 19.88 17.40
N ASP A 651 27.68 20.05 16.15
CA ASP A 651 26.43 20.70 15.77
C ASP A 651 25.30 19.69 15.72
N ILE A 652 24.22 19.96 16.43
CA ILE A 652 23.01 19.11 16.41
C ILE A 652 21.76 19.96 16.21
N PHE A 653 20.74 19.33 15.64
CA PHE A 653 19.41 19.89 15.45
C PHE A 653 18.50 19.36 16.54
N VAL A 654 17.80 20.25 17.23
CA VAL A 654 16.96 19.93 18.38
C VAL A 654 15.63 20.67 18.29
N ASP A 655 14.55 20.01 18.63
CA ASP A 655 13.30 20.67 19.02
C ASP A 655 13.32 21.07 20.50
N ARG A 656 12.27 21.76 20.95
CA ARG A 656 12.08 22.16 22.34
C ARG A 656 12.27 21.04 23.35
N PHE A 657 11.60 19.90 23.16
CA PHE A 657 11.63 18.80 24.12
C PHE A 657 13.01 18.18 24.19
N THR A 658 13.63 17.96 23.03
CA THR A 658 14.99 17.42 22.96
C THR A 658 16.00 18.32 23.68
N LEU A 659 15.91 19.65 23.50
CA LEU A 659 16.82 20.58 24.17
C LEU A 659 16.58 20.63 25.69
N GLU A 660 15.32 20.71 26.12
CA GLU A 660 14.95 20.71 27.54
C GLU A 660 15.43 19.44 28.24
N ASP A 661 15.32 18.28 27.59
CA ASP A 661 15.81 17.00 28.10
C ASP A 661 17.35 16.96 28.20
N LEU A 662 18.06 17.46 27.19
CA LEU A 662 19.53 17.56 27.21
C LEU A 662 20.03 18.44 28.36
N VAL A 663 19.40 19.60 28.57
CA VAL A 663 19.78 20.53 29.65
C VAL A 663 19.42 19.94 31.01
N SER A 664 18.20 19.41 31.15
CA SER A 664 17.68 18.93 32.43
C SER A 664 18.36 17.63 32.89
N HIS A 665 18.65 16.71 31.96
CA HIS A 665 19.14 15.37 32.30
C HIS A 665 20.62 15.19 31.99
N SER A 666 21.05 15.50 30.76
CA SER A 666 22.45 15.33 30.33
C SER A 666 23.36 16.49 30.75
N LYS A 667 22.77 17.55 31.34
CA LYS A 667 23.48 18.75 31.80
C LYS A 667 24.36 19.34 30.69
N VAL A 668 23.80 19.41 29.49
CA VAL A 668 24.49 19.93 28.32
C VAL A 668 24.61 21.45 28.42
N GLU A 669 25.81 21.95 28.15
CA GLU A 669 26.06 23.36 27.87
C GLU A 669 26.15 23.53 26.34
N TYR A 670 25.60 24.61 25.80
CA TYR A 670 25.49 24.81 24.36
C TYR A 670 25.50 26.28 23.97
N THR A 671 25.71 26.52 22.68
CA THR A 671 25.50 27.81 22.03
C THR A 671 24.50 27.62 20.89
N ILE A 672 23.56 28.54 20.74
CA ILE A 672 22.59 28.51 19.64
C ILE A 672 23.26 29.13 18.41
N LEU A 673 23.15 28.43 17.27
CA LEU A 673 23.72 28.91 16.02
C LEU A 673 22.67 29.61 15.15
N GLN A 674 21.50 28.99 15.03
CA GLN A 674 20.37 29.49 14.22
C GLN A 674 19.14 28.60 14.47
N GLY A 675 17.96 29.06 14.08
CA GLY A 675 16.76 28.24 14.06
C GLY A 675 15.49 29.03 13.91
N TYR A 676 14.37 28.38 14.22
CA TYR A 676 13.04 28.97 14.20
C TYR A 676 12.38 28.87 15.57
N TYR A 677 11.53 29.84 15.89
CA TYR A 677 10.65 29.81 17.05
C TYR A 677 9.21 30.17 16.66
N TYR A 678 8.28 29.87 17.56
CA TYR A 678 6.85 30.11 17.45
C TYR A 678 6.35 30.73 18.76
N ASP A 679 5.55 31.79 18.66
CA ASP A 679 5.03 32.59 19.77
C ASP A 679 3.56 33.02 19.54
N SER A 680 2.87 32.31 18.65
CA SER A 680 1.51 32.63 18.18
C SER A 680 0.46 31.65 18.71
N GLY A 681 0.76 30.97 19.83
CA GLY A 681 -0.12 30.03 20.51
C GLY A 681 0.00 28.58 20.02
N ARG A 682 -0.93 27.74 20.50
CA ARG A 682 -0.98 26.31 20.20
C ARG A 682 -2.42 25.81 20.10
N ASN A 683 -2.66 24.81 19.24
CA ASN A 683 -3.94 24.12 19.08
C ASN A 683 -3.93 22.75 19.76
N ASN A 684 -4.68 22.61 20.86
CA ASN A 684 -4.73 21.41 21.70
C ASN A 684 -5.78 20.36 21.30
N LYS A 685 -6.57 20.61 20.24
CA LYS A 685 -7.74 19.80 19.87
C LYS A 685 -7.43 18.32 19.67
N ILE A 686 -6.23 18.01 19.18
CA ILE A 686 -5.75 16.64 18.97
C ILE A 686 -5.90 15.74 20.20
N ALA A 687 -5.70 16.25 21.42
CA ALA A 687 -5.82 15.45 22.63
C ALA A 687 -7.26 14.95 22.84
N SER A 688 -8.25 15.81 22.64
CA SER A 688 -9.66 15.45 22.79
C SER A 688 -10.12 14.44 21.74
N VAL A 689 -9.66 14.59 20.49
CA VAL A 689 -9.99 13.70 19.37
C VAL A 689 -9.40 12.32 19.62
N ILE A 690 -8.10 12.25 19.95
CA ILE A 690 -7.41 10.99 20.23
C ILE A 690 -8.02 10.25 21.43
N ARG A 691 -8.36 10.97 22.51
CA ARG A 691 -9.04 10.35 23.65
C ARG A 691 -10.40 9.79 23.29
N THR A 692 -11.16 10.49 22.46
CA THR A 692 -12.48 10.03 22.00
C THR A 692 -12.33 8.74 21.18
N MET A 693 -11.40 8.71 20.22
CA MET A 693 -11.08 7.51 19.44
C MET A 693 -10.62 6.35 20.33
N PHE A 694 -9.71 6.61 21.27
CA PHE A 694 -9.17 5.58 22.15
C PHE A 694 -10.22 5.00 23.08
N ASN A 695 -11.04 5.83 23.72
CA ASN A 695 -12.11 5.39 24.61
C ASN A 695 -13.17 4.58 23.86
N GLU A 696 -13.50 4.99 22.64
CA GLU A 696 -14.40 4.23 21.78
C GLU A 696 -13.81 2.85 21.44
N ARG A 697 -12.52 2.81 21.09
CA ARG A 697 -11.85 1.54 20.86
C ARG A 697 -11.89 0.64 22.10
N LEU A 698 -11.70 1.18 23.30
CA LEU A 698 -11.80 0.41 24.54
C LEU A 698 -13.23 -0.11 24.78
N ARG A 699 -14.25 0.72 24.50
CA ARG A 699 -15.66 0.34 24.59
C ARG A 699 -15.95 -0.84 23.66
N ILE A 700 -15.59 -0.73 22.39
CA ILE A 700 -15.77 -1.78 21.39
C ILE A 700 -15.04 -3.06 21.80
N LYS A 701 -13.75 -2.98 22.20
CA LYS A 701 -13.00 -4.15 22.66
C LYS A 701 -13.62 -4.85 23.88
N LYS A 702 -14.35 -4.11 24.72
CA LYS A 702 -15.03 -4.66 25.89
C LYS A 702 -16.33 -5.36 25.50
N GLU A 703 -17.06 -4.81 24.54
CA GLU A 703 -18.32 -5.37 24.03
C GLU A 703 -18.08 -6.57 23.13
N ASP A 704 -17.18 -6.43 22.16
CA ASP A 704 -16.81 -7.46 21.20
C ASP A 704 -15.35 -7.26 20.72
N LYS A 705 -14.49 -8.21 21.06
CA LYS A 705 -13.08 -8.19 20.67
C LYS A 705 -12.87 -8.46 19.18
N THR A 706 -13.81 -9.14 18.49
CA THR A 706 -13.69 -9.46 17.07
C THR A 706 -14.22 -8.34 16.17
N ASN A 707 -14.85 -7.31 16.76
CA ASN A 707 -15.39 -6.20 15.99
C ASN A 707 -14.29 -5.49 15.16
N PRO A 708 -14.44 -5.42 13.82
CA PRO A 708 -13.41 -4.88 12.93
C PRO A 708 -13.08 -3.40 13.20
N LEU A 709 -14.05 -2.63 13.71
CA LEU A 709 -13.91 -1.20 13.95
C LEU A 709 -12.79 -0.89 14.96
N GLN A 710 -12.50 -1.78 15.93
CA GLN A 710 -11.38 -1.57 16.86
C GLN A 710 -10.02 -1.56 16.18
N LEU A 711 -9.88 -2.29 15.05
CA LEU A 711 -8.69 -2.29 14.23
C LEU A 711 -8.60 -1.01 13.39
N ILE A 712 -9.71 -0.61 12.76
CA ILE A 712 -9.80 0.65 11.99
C ILE A 712 -9.39 1.84 12.87
N ILE A 713 -9.99 1.95 14.07
CA ILE A 713 -9.66 3.02 15.02
C ILE A 713 -8.18 2.97 15.44
N LYS A 714 -7.64 1.78 15.74
CA LYS A 714 -6.21 1.61 16.08
C LYS A 714 -5.32 2.14 14.96
N LEU A 715 -5.59 1.74 13.73
CA LEU A 715 -4.78 2.11 12.58
C LEU A 715 -4.89 3.61 12.27
N MET A 716 -6.08 4.19 12.36
CA MET A 716 -6.31 5.63 12.20
C MET A 716 -5.54 6.45 13.23
N MET A 717 -5.61 6.08 14.51
CA MET A 717 -4.87 6.74 15.59
C MET A 717 -3.35 6.66 15.37
N ASN A 718 -2.84 5.51 14.94
CA ASN A 718 -1.42 5.33 14.64
C ASN A 718 -0.97 6.06 13.37
N SER A 719 -1.89 6.25 12.41
CA SER A 719 -1.60 6.88 11.12
C SER A 719 -1.63 8.41 11.18
N GLY A 720 -2.27 9.00 12.20
CA GLY A 720 -2.21 10.45 12.47
C GLY A 720 -0.82 10.97 12.84
N TYR A 721 0.18 10.10 12.98
CA TYR A 721 1.49 10.46 13.49
C TYR A 721 2.66 10.12 12.55
N GLY A 722 3.65 11.02 12.54
CA GLY A 722 5.01 10.75 12.05
C GLY A 722 5.93 10.27 13.19
N LYS A 723 6.24 8.97 13.19
CA LYS A 723 7.16 8.21 14.08
C LYS A 723 8.16 9.04 14.93
N CYS A 724 7.95 9.09 16.25
CA CYS A 724 8.92 9.42 17.31
C CYS A 724 8.51 8.72 18.63
N ASP A 725 9.48 8.15 19.33
CA ASP A 725 9.43 7.50 20.67
C ASP A 725 9.68 5.97 20.70
N THR A 726 10.11 5.47 21.87
CA THR A 726 10.54 4.09 22.18
C THR A 726 9.31 3.24 22.50
N ASP A 727 9.00 2.26 21.66
CA ASP A 727 7.79 1.41 21.74
C ASP A 727 7.74 0.61 23.05
N SER A 728 8.75 -0.24 23.27
CA SER A 728 8.86 -1.16 24.40
C SER A 728 10.26 -1.16 25.02
N MET A 729 10.37 -1.63 26.26
CA MET A 729 11.63 -1.72 27.01
C MET A 729 11.77 -3.07 27.73
N HIS A 730 12.86 -3.78 27.45
CA HIS A 730 13.29 -4.91 28.29
C HIS A 730 13.97 -4.39 29.56
N MET A 731 13.44 -4.77 30.71
CA MET A 731 13.99 -4.42 32.03
C MET A 731 13.87 -5.55 33.04
N ASP A 732 14.64 -5.46 34.13
CA ASP A 732 14.54 -6.41 35.23
C ASP A 732 13.13 -6.36 35.84
N TYR A 733 12.48 -7.52 36.00
CA TYR A 733 11.07 -7.59 36.41
C TYR A 733 10.86 -6.95 37.79
N ALA A 734 11.83 -7.08 38.68
CA ALA A 734 11.78 -6.49 40.02
C ALA A 734 11.79 -4.95 40.00
N ASP A 735 12.32 -4.33 38.93
CA ASP A 735 12.41 -2.88 38.82
C ASP A 735 11.12 -2.25 38.25
N VAL A 736 10.17 -3.04 37.74
CA VAL A 736 8.88 -2.54 37.21
C VAL A 736 8.11 -1.78 38.29
N ASN A 737 7.96 -2.36 39.49
CA ASN A 737 7.25 -1.72 40.60
C ASN A 737 8.05 -0.53 41.17
N ARG A 738 9.39 -0.63 41.23
CA ARG A 738 10.24 0.48 41.68
C ARG A 738 10.11 1.70 40.76
N LEU A 739 10.07 1.46 39.46
CA LEU A 739 9.86 2.50 38.46
C LEU A 739 8.47 3.12 38.60
N ALA A 740 7.44 2.31 38.84
CA ALA A 740 6.08 2.79 39.05
C ALA A 740 5.95 3.68 40.30
N ASP A 741 6.58 3.28 41.41
CA ASP A 741 6.59 4.04 42.67
C ASP A 741 7.32 5.38 42.51
N GLU A 742 8.51 5.37 41.90
CA GLU A 742 9.28 6.59 41.63
C GLU A 742 8.53 7.53 40.67
N PHE A 743 7.89 6.97 39.64
CA PHE A 743 7.07 7.74 38.70
C PHE A 743 5.86 8.38 39.40
N GLN A 744 5.16 7.64 40.26
CA GLN A 744 4.05 8.16 41.05
C GLN A 744 4.51 9.25 42.02
N SER A 745 5.64 9.07 42.69
CA SER A 745 6.24 10.06 43.60
C SER A 745 6.60 11.36 42.87
N ARG A 746 7.24 11.23 41.70
CA ARG A 746 7.74 12.39 40.94
C ARG A 746 6.68 13.14 40.15
N TYR A 747 5.70 12.41 39.59
CA TYR A 747 4.74 12.98 38.64
C TYR A 747 3.28 12.93 39.13
N GLY A 748 3.00 12.29 40.26
CA GLY A 748 1.65 12.16 40.80
C GLY A 748 0.70 11.33 39.92
N ARG A 749 1.23 10.48 39.05
CA ARG A 749 0.47 9.74 38.03
C ARG A 749 0.75 8.25 38.11
N THR A 750 -0.25 7.43 37.83
CA THR A 750 -0.10 5.97 37.78
C THR A 750 0.58 5.52 36.49
N LEU A 751 1.73 4.87 36.61
CA LEU A 751 2.51 4.37 35.46
C LEU A 751 1.91 3.10 34.85
N ILE A 752 1.50 2.14 35.68
CA ILE A 752 1.07 0.81 35.22
C ILE A 752 -0.44 0.80 35.00
N GLY A 753 -0.89 0.32 33.83
CA GLY A 753 -2.31 0.14 33.54
C GLY A 753 -2.62 0.07 32.05
N LYS A 754 -3.91 0.26 31.71
CA LYS A 754 -4.44 0.06 30.35
C LYS A 754 -4.90 1.36 29.67
N GLN A 755 -4.60 2.52 30.25
CA GLN A 755 -4.99 3.84 29.72
C GLN A 755 -3.85 4.51 28.95
N LEU A 756 -4.18 5.55 28.17
CA LEU A 756 -3.17 6.37 27.49
C LEU A 756 -2.11 6.92 28.45
N GLY A 757 -0.85 6.81 28.05
CA GLY A 757 0.31 7.23 28.82
C GLY A 757 0.67 6.29 29.97
N GLN A 758 0.09 5.08 30.02
CA GLN A 758 0.46 4.00 30.93
C GLN A 758 1.25 2.90 30.21
N PHE A 759 1.90 2.05 31.00
CA PHE A 759 2.69 0.92 30.55
C PHE A 759 2.18 -0.39 31.17
N HIS A 760 2.54 -1.51 30.56
CA HIS A 760 2.20 -2.85 31.03
C HIS A 760 3.26 -3.85 30.57
N VAL A 761 3.29 -5.02 31.20
CA VAL A 761 4.11 -6.15 30.73
C VAL A 761 3.37 -6.80 29.55
N ASP A 762 4.02 -6.89 28.38
CA ASP A 762 3.43 -7.31 27.10
C ASP A 762 3.99 -8.66 26.59
N PHE A 763 4.42 -9.53 27.51
CA PHE A 763 4.66 -10.92 27.13
C PHE A 763 3.33 -11.68 27.07
N GLU A 764 3.15 -12.43 25.99
CA GLU A 764 2.01 -13.32 25.77
C GLU A 764 2.46 -14.60 25.03
N PHE A 765 1.84 -15.74 25.37
CA PHE A 765 1.91 -16.97 24.58
C PHE A 765 0.67 -17.84 24.84
N ASP A 766 0.30 -18.67 23.87
CA ASP A 766 -0.93 -19.47 23.95
C ASP A 766 -0.90 -20.47 25.11
N GLY A 767 -1.99 -20.52 25.87
CA GLY A 767 -2.10 -21.41 27.05
C GLY A 767 -1.39 -20.90 28.30
N SER A 768 -0.81 -19.69 28.27
CA SER A 768 -0.16 -19.09 29.44
C SER A 768 -1.12 -18.91 30.62
N VAL A 769 -0.62 -19.14 31.84
CA VAL A 769 -1.34 -18.93 33.09
C VAL A 769 -0.65 -17.86 33.93
N GLY A 770 -1.38 -16.78 34.23
CA GLY A 770 -0.92 -15.72 35.13
C GLY A 770 0.13 -14.80 34.51
N GLU A 771 1.06 -14.31 35.34
CA GLU A 771 2.16 -13.44 34.93
C GLU A 771 3.20 -14.16 34.06
N ILE A 772 3.64 -13.48 33.01
CA ILE A 772 4.65 -13.99 32.08
C ILE A 772 5.90 -13.12 32.18
N HIS A 773 7.05 -13.79 32.25
CA HIS A 773 8.35 -13.15 32.27
C HIS A 773 9.35 -13.94 31.41
N SER A 774 10.40 -13.27 30.97
CA SER A 774 11.56 -13.93 30.36
C SER A 774 12.51 -14.39 31.46
N GLU A 775 12.99 -15.64 31.44
CA GLU A 775 14.00 -16.17 32.38
C GLU A 775 15.43 -16.06 31.81
N GLU A 776 15.55 -15.89 30.50
CA GLU A 776 16.81 -15.68 29.79
C GLU A 776 16.54 -14.88 28.51
N ALA A 777 17.31 -13.82 28.27
CA ALA A 777 17.21 -13.00 27.08
C ALA A 777 18.57 -12.78 26.42
N VAL A 778 18.62 -12.89 25.10
CA VAL A 778 19.82 -12.70 24.29
C VAL A 778 19.57 -11.61 23.25
N PHE A 779 20.32 -10.51 23.34
CA PHE A 779 20.25 -9.37 22.44
C PHE A 779 21.54 -9.27 21.62
N ILE A 780 21.45 -9.57 20.32
CA ILE A 780 22.61 -9.58 19.42
C ILE A 780 22.70 -8.35 18.51
N GLY A 781 21.58 -7.63 18.33
CA GLY A 781 21.51 -6.44 17.51
C GLY A 781 20.18 -5.70 17.63
N LYS A 782 20.08 -4.54 16.98
CA LYS A 782 18.85 -3.74 16.93
C LYS A 782 17.74 -4.58 16.27
N LYS A 783 16.64 -4.81 17.00
CA LYS A 783 15.49 -5.63 16.55
C LYS A 783 15.86 -7.10 16.25
N THR A 784 16.89 -7.59 16.92
CA THR A 784 17.36 -8.98 16.81
C THR A 784 17.65 -9.53 18.20
N TYR A 785 16.69 -10.27 18.76
CA TYR A 785 16.76 -10.84 20.10
C TYR A 785 15.86 -12.09 20.25
N ILE A 786 16.13 -12.86 21.30
CA ILE A 786 15.31 -13.98 21.76
C ILE A 786 15.11 -13.86 23.26
N ASP A 787 13.87 -14.06 23.69
CA ASP A 787 13.46 -14.21 25.08
C ASP A 787 12.95 -15.63 25.32
N VAL A 788 13.39 -16.24 26.41
CA VAL A 788 12.89 -17.53 26.90
C VAL A 788 11.83 -17.24 27.93
N LEU A 789 10.56 -17.43 27.58
CA LEU A 789 9.42 -17.07 28.41
C LEU A 789 9.03 -18.19 29.37
N ARG A 790 8.60 -17.81 30.57
CA ARG A 790 7.94 -18.64 31.58
C ARG A 790 6.70 -17.95 32.13
N ASP A 791 5.65 -18.73 32.35
CA ASP A 791 4.47 -18.30 33.11
C ASP A 791 4.51 -18.79 34.57
N GLU A 792 3.44 -18.54 35.33
CA GLU A 792 3.33 -18.98 36.73
C GLU A 792 3.18 -20.50 36.89
N ALA A 793 2.66 -21.18 35.88
CA ALA A 793 2.50 -22.64 35.86
C ALA A 793 3.80 -23.37 35.44
N GLY A 794 4.83 -22.63 35.02
CA GLY A 794 6.11 -23.16 34.56
C GLY A 794 6.14 -23.52 33.07
N ASN A 795 5.08 -23.22 32.32
CA ASN A 795 5.02 -23.41 30.87
C ASN A 795 6.10 -22.57 30.20
N LYS A 796 6.71 -23.13 29.15
CA LYS A 796 7.80 -22.48 28.41
C LYS A 796 7.34 -22.02 27.04
N ALA A 797 7.80 -20.84 26.63
CA ALA A 797 7.71 -20.39 25.25
C ALA A 797 8.98 -19.64 24.82
N TYR A 798 9.12 -19.39 23.52
CA TYR A 798 10.19 -18.56 22.98
C TYR A 798 9.59 -17.37 22.24
N HIS A 799 10.02 -16.16 22.60
CA HIS A 799 9.69 -14.95 21.86
C HIS A 799 10.90 -14.52 21.04
N ILE A 800 10.82 -14.72 19.72
CA ILE A 800 11.94 -14.50 18.80
C ILE A 800 11.62 -13.31 17.91
N ARG A 801 12.51 -12.32 17.89
CA ARG A 801 12.41 -11.14 17.02
C ARG A 801 13.67 -11.02 16.20
N CYS A 802 13.53 -11.13 14.87
CA CYS A 802 14.65 -10.99 13.94
C CYS A 802 14.23 -10.18 12.72
N LYS A 803 14.20 -8.85 12.84
CA LYS A 803 13.69 -8.00 11.75
C LYS A 803 14.60 -8.07 10.52
N GLY A 804 14.00 -8.40 9.37
CA GLY A 804 14.69 -8.48 8.08
C GLY A 804 15.18 -9.88 7.71
N ILE A 805 15.00 -10.89 8.59
CA ILE A 805 15.30 -12.28 8.29
C ILE A 805 13.99 -13.07 8.25
N PRO A 806 13.59 -13.62 7.10
CA PRO A 806 12.42 -14.48 7.00
C PRO A 806 12.59 -15.74 7.87
N SER A 807 11.52 -16.19 8.54
CA SER A 807 11.54 -17.41 9.36
C SER A 807 12.06 -18.62 8.58
N LYS A 808 11.64 -18.74 7.30
CA LYS A 808 12.11 -19.79 6.38
C LYS A 808 13.65 -19.88 6.26
N CYS A 809 14.36 -18.75 6.33
CA CYS A 809 15.82 -18.75 6.28
C CYS A 809 16.43 -19.29 7.57
N VAL A 810 15.80 -19.03 8.72
CA VAL A 810 16.20 -19.56 10.03
C VAL A 810 15.99 -21.08 10.05
N ASP A 811 14.83 -21.54 9.61
CA ASP A 811 14.47 -22.97 9.57
C ASP A 811 15.43 -23.75 8.67
N HIS A 812 15.74 -23.21 7.48
CA HIS A 812 16.70 -23.80 6.56
C HIS A 812 18.12 -23.87 7.15
N ALA A 813 18.55 -22.84 7.88
CA ALA A 813 19.88 -22.82 8.50
C ALA A 813 20.00 -23.85 9.65
N LEU A 814 18.93 -24.04 10.44
CA LEU A 814 18.86 -25.05 11.50
C LEU A 814 18.97 -26.46 10.94
N GLN A 815 18.29 -26.74 9.83
CA GLN A 815 18.37 -28.01 9.11
C GLN A 815 19.80 -28.36 8.65
N PHE A 816 20.57 -27.38 8.17
CA PHE A 816 21.88 -27.62 7.58
C PHE A 816 23.05 -27.58 8.56
N LYS A 817 23.07 -26.68 9.54
CA LYS A 817 24.27 -26.44 10.37
C LYS A 817 24.31 -27.24 11.66
N HIS A 818 23.15 -27.58 12.23
CA HIS A 818 23.07 -28.31 13.48
C HIS A 818 21.92 -29.32 13.43
N PRO A 819 22.05 -30.42 12.66
CA PRO A 819 20.98 -31.41 12.53
C PRO A 819 20.56 -32.05 13.87
N ALA A 820 21.43 -32.04 14.88
CA ALA A 820 21.12 -32.47 16.24
C ALA A 820 20.33 -31.44 17.09
N LEU A 821 20.32 -30.16 16.69
CA LEU A 821 19.50 -29.09 17.28
C LEU A 821 18.23 -28.83 16.47
N HIS A 822 17.93 -29.66 15.47
CA HIS A 822 16.63 -29.67 14.80
C HIS A 822 15.58 -30.30 15.74
N LYS A 823 15.40 -29.66 16.89
CA LYS A 823 14.13 -29.64 17.62
C LYS A 823 13.47 -28.35 17.16
N PRO A 824 12.44 -28.43 16.32
CA PRO A 824 11.85 -27.25 15.72
C PRO A 824 11.13 -26.45 16.83
N THR A 825 11.46 -25.18 16.99
CA THR A 825 10.88 -24.25 18.00
C THR A 825 9.64 -23.56 17.49
#